data_AF-A0A163USS4-F1
#
_entry.id   AF-A0A163USS4-F1
#
_cell.length_a   1.000
_cell.length_b   1.000
_cell.length_c   1.000
_cell.angle_alpha   90.00
_cell.angle_beta   90.00
_cell.angle_gamma   90.00
#
_symmetry.space_group_name_H-M   'P 1'
#
loop_
_entity.id
_entity.type
_entity.pdbx_description
1 polymer ?
#
loop_
_entity_poly.entity_id
_entity_poly.type
_entity_poly.pdbx_seq_one_letter_code
_entity_poly.pdbx_strand_id
1 'polypeptide(L)'
;MDIINQTNRTMLFEEINPEKLDLVTIVGDVRGIDSLSDDKIKEINQHLLVRSFDEFLDKFSPTVYSFFNAANQKVMYTLKKPEGIAEDSISEIKIDQSNDFLKMLFTLIDTKRSQGIPNVDFKFENLLDMISPKKVMDDIRQVRKEIHYLYGQYDKLDDGDPKKLDLGDKLNIMFEDASKNYNNVMAMLPLAIEDIKTRLLLGGAQEENESEAIQIGMLMIGDSGELKIIESPKADTMQLMIADDSSANGLINVFEDDYESVSDTPSAYVKDLVVRTFCPLPAVQSEIDTEKEVQNYNTYLEFYKNAKDEFVKTVKPLVEKLLGIKMFFDQYSTKNKGMQPSMLITNTKLDMIVKSSNIPRLETYLNTVNSKNDFTDTIWFGIVPSVQLDSSGASKVSRERFRGNEKVTKQDGNTMESLTMLLQVIKDFKVQVFFSFETGEETTFNSMATAGIDKYIDKCGLLVRKEFSEFAVPSVPNFTIIPKDKSGVVIDSKMLQTEDGGVKLSQEKEDILKLWIEGVYVGAAYVAAGIVAAYQCPEYLRESFKTVSREFPGVRFDIEAGENGLRAITTMAKEISGFTNNIKDSINRKNFGFVFSSENAQLQGKDIKRITVYKARSLASTDDGFDSIYKTLVSTYIERILRFQTGDFKHDNIVKFFSNNPSSQKSKWLGTRGYVNSIIQDGDDMSYIIDDKSNMCHIDLVFNGNVKNLEVMITKGTTPVKG
;
A
#
# COMPACT_ATOMS: atom_id res chain seq x y z
N MET A 1 -13.07 14.36 -25.19
CA MET A 1 -14.05 13.39 -24.67
C MET A 1 -15.19 14.24 -24.19
N ASP A 2 -16.35 14.14 -24.84
CA ASP A 2 -17.40 15.16 -24.71
C ASP A 2 -18.67 14.60 -24.03
N ILE A 3 -18.79 13.27 -23.90
CA ILE A 3 -19.96 12.59 -23.31
C ILE A 3 -19.56 11.85 -22.03
N ILE A 4 -18.61 10.91 -22.12
CA ILE A 4 -18.07 10.18 -20.97
C ILE A 4 -16.63 10.63 -20.78
N ASN A 5 -16.37 11.34 -19.69
CA ASN A 5 -15.06 11.95 -19.42
C ASN A 5 -14.18 11.08 -18.51
N GLN A 6 -14.77 10.09 -17.84
CA GLN A 6 -14.09 9.19 -16.94
C GLN A 6 -14.63 7.76 -17.06
N THR A 7 -13.75 6.80 -17.34
CA THR A 7 -14.08 5.36 -17.43
C THR A 7 -13.33 4.49 -16.44
N ASN A 8 -12.71 5.09 -15.43
CA ASN A 8 -11.80 4.42 -14.51
C ASN A 8 -12.03 4.71 -13.02
N ARG A 9 -13.22 5.20 -12.70
CA ARG A 9 -13.62 5.37 -11.31
C ARG A 9 -13.92 4.01 -10.68
N THR A 10 -13.26 3.73 -9.57
CA THR A 10 -13.27 2.43 -8.89
C THR A 10 -13.87 2.55 -7.50
N MET A 11 -14.63 1.56 -7.05
CA MET A 11 -15.17 1.49 -5.71
C MET A 11 -14.45 0.40 -4.90
N LEU A 12 -13.93 0.72 -3.72
CA LEU A 12 -13.29 -0.24 -2.82
C LEU A 12 -14.26 -0.63 -1.69
N PHE A 13 -14.57 -1.92 -1.59
CA PHE A 13 -15.46 -2.47 -0.57
C PHE A 13 -14.66 -2.93 0.65
N GLU A 14 -14.27 -2.00 1.51
CA GLU A 14 -13.43 -2.28 2.66
C GLU A 14 -13.57 -1.24 3.78
N GLU A 15 -13.34 -1.66 5.02
CA GLU A 15 -13.23 -0.80 6.20
C GLU A 15 -11.74 -0.44 6.42
N ILE A 16 -11.44 0.86 6.42
CA ILE A 16 -10.09 1.40 6.62
C ILE A 16 -9.96 1.99 8.02
N ASN A 17 -10.88 2.88 8.38
CA ASN A 17 -10.90 3.52 9.69
C ASN A 17 -12.37 3.63 10.18
N PRO A 18 -12.77 2.83 11.19
CA PRO A 18 -14.15 2.81 11.67
C PRO A 18 -14.58 4.13 12.34
N GLU A 19 -13.64 5.00 12.72
CA GLU A 19 -13.95 6.31 13.30
C GLU A 19 -14.28 7.37 12.24
N LYS A 20 -14.10 7.06 10.95
CA LYS A 20 -14.43 7.95 9.84
C LYS A 20 -15.79 7.59 9.25
N LEU A 21 -16.44 8.58 8.65
CA LEU A 21 -17.71 8.38 7.96
C LEU A 21 -17.58 7.28 6.90
N ASP A 22 -18.69 6.59 6.69
CA ASP A 22 -18.81 5.50 5.73
C ASP A 22 -19.97 5.76 4.75
N LEU A 23 -19.99 5.02 3.64
CA LEU A 23 -20.99 5.24 2.58
C LEU A 23 -22.42 5.04 3.08
N VAL A 24 -22.66 3.98 3.87
CA VAL A 24 -23.98 3.60 4.37
C VAL A 24 -24.52 4.66 5.34
N THR A 25 -23.63 5.29 6.11
CA THR A 25 -23.95 6.38 7.03
C THR A 25 -24.25 7.69 6.30
N ILE A 26 -23.43 8.10 5.32
CA ILE A 26 -23.63 9.38 4.59
C ILE A 26 -24.91 9.33 3.73
N VAL A 27 -25.17 8.18 3.08
CA VAL A 27 -26.39 7.96 2.29
C VAL A 27 -27.64 8.04 3.18
N GLY A 28 -27.57 7.46 4.38
CA GLY A 28 -28.65 7.54 5.36
C GLY A 28 -29.89 6.72 4.99
N ASP A 29 -31.06 7.15 5.44
CA ASP A 29 -32.34 6.48 5.16
C ASP A 29 -32.81 6.77 3.73
N VAL A 30 -33.14 5.72 2.99
CA VAL A 30 -33.52 5.78 1.57
C VAL A 30 -34.97 5.31 1.31
N ARG A 31 -35.79 5.16 2.37
CA ARG A 31 -37.18 4.75 2.21
C ARG A 31 -37.96 5.73 1.31
N GLY A 32 -38.39 5.24 0.16
CA GLY A 32 -39.17 6.02 -0.81
C GLY A 32 -38.35 6.96 -1.68
N ILE A 33 -37.01 6.84 -1.71
CA ILE A 33 -36.15 7.59 -2.63
C ILE A 33 -35.29 6.68 -3.50
N ASP A 34 -35.38 6.87 -4.81
CA ASP A 34 -34.64 6.07 -5.80
C ASP A 34 -33.30 6.72 -6.22
N SER A 35 -33.09 7.98 -5.86
CA SER A 35 -31.81 8.68 -6.11
C SER A 35 -31.50 9.75 -5.06
N LEU A 36 -30.21 10.06 -4.92
CA LEU A 36 -29.68 11.08 -4.03
C LEU A 36 -29.62 12.45 -4.71
N SER A 37 -29.59 13.51 -3.89
CA SER A 37 -29.36 14.88 -4.35
C SER A 37 -27.89 15.12 -4.70
N ASP A 38 -27.64 16.13 -5.52
CA ASP A 38 -26.27 16.52 -5.91
C ASP A 38 -25.41 16.90 -4.70
N ASP A 39 -26.00 17.53 -3.69
CA ASP A 39 -25.29 17.89 -2.45
C ASP A 39 -24.87 16.65 -1.66
N LYS A 40 -25.68 15.59 -1.67
CA LYS A 40 -25.30 14.31 -1.08
C LYS A 40 -24.19 13.62 -1.85
N ILE A 41 -24.20 13.68 -3.18
CA ILE A 41 -23.09 13.16 -4.01
C ILE A 41 -21.79 13.94 -3.73
N LYS A 42 -21.86 15.27 -3.59
CA LYS A 42 -20.71 16.09 -3.20
C LYS A 42 -20.17 15.72 -1.81
N GLU A 43 -21.04 15.52 -0.83
CA GLU A 43 -20.67 15.09 0.53
C GLU A 43 -19.97 13.72 0.50
N ILE A 44 -20.54 12.74 -0.22
CA ILE A 44 -19.92 11.43 -0.44
C ILE A 44 -18.54 11.57 -1.07
N ASN A 45 -18.41 12.37 -2.13
CA ASN A 45 -17.14 12.61 -2.80
C ASN A 45 -16.11 13.31 -1.90
N GLN A 46 -16.54 14.25 -1.08
CA GLN A 46 -15.68 14.98 -0.16
C GLN A 46 -15.02 14.02 0.85
N HIS A 47 -15.81 13.12 1.44
CA HIS A 47 -15.32 12.22 2.48
C HIS A 47 -14.70 10.92 1.96
N LEU A 48 -15.22 10.36 0.86
CA LEU A 48 -14.93 8.96 0.48
C LEU A 48 -14.19 8.80 -0.86
N LEU A 49 -14.18 9.80 -1.73
CA LEU A 49 -13.50 9.74 -3.03
C LEU A 49 -12.08 10.27 -2.93
N VAL A 50 -11.09 9.49 -3.37
CA VAL A 50 -9.67 9.84 -3.37
C VAL A 50 -9.06 9.68 -4.77
N ARG A 51 -8.07 10.49 -5.10
CA ARG A 51 -7.36 10.50 -6.40
C ARG A 51 -5.88 10.19 -6.28
N SER A 52 -5.34 10.16 -5.07
CA SER A 52 -3.98 9.74 -4.77
C SER A 52 -3.93 8.99 -3.44
N PHE A 53 -2.81 8.31 -3.21
CA PHE A 53 -2.53 7.69 -1.92
C PHE A 53 -2.41 8.72 -0.79
N ASP A 54 -1.88 9.91 -1.07
CA ASP A 54 -1.74 10.97 -0.07
C ASP A 54 -3.09 11.55 0.35
N GLU A 55 -3.98 11.84 -0.62
CA GLU A 55 -5.35 12.28 -0.33
C GLU A 55 -6.10 11.22 0.49
N PHE A 56 -5.80 9.94 0.27
CA PHE A 56 -6.33 8.84 1.06
C PHE A 56 -5.85 8.86 2.51
N LEU A 57 -4.55 9.03 2.75
CA LEU A 57 -4.00 9.13 4.11
C LEU A 57 -4.61 10.31 4.87
N ASP A 58 -4.78 11.46 4.21
CA ASP A 58 -5.37 12.66 4.80
C ASP A 58 -6.84 12.44 5.19
N LYS A 59 -7.65 11.87 4.28
CA LYS A 59 -9.10 11.70 4.52
C LYS A 59 -9.40 10.61 5.55
N PHE A 60 -8.75 9.45 5.43
CA PHE A 60 -9.06 8.29 6.26
C PHE A 60 -8.24 8.24 7.55
N SER A 61 -7.08 8.90 7.60
CA SER A 61 -6.18 8.93 8.76
C SER A 61 -6.07 7.57 9.48
N PRO A 62 -5.59 6.52 8.80
CA PRO A 62 -5.52 5.17 9.38
C PRO A 62 -4.77 5.17 10.70
N THR A 63 -5.36 4.63 11.76
CA THR A 63 -4.85 4.78 13.14
C THR A 63 -4.85 3.45 13.88
N VAL A 64 -3.78 3.21 14.63
CA VAL A 64 -3.68 2.14 15.63
C VAL A 64 -3.72 2.79 17.01
N TYR A 65 -4.52 2.25 17.91
CA TYR A 65 -4.61 2.72 19.28
C TYR A 65 -3.72 1.83 20.17
N SER A 66 -3.00 2.45 21.09
CA SER A 66 -2.22 1.72 22.10
C SER A 66 -2.54 2.18 23.51
N PHE A 67 -2.54 1.25 24.46
CA PHE A 67 -2.72 1.53 25.88
C PHE A 67 -1.94 0.51 26.72
N PHE A 68 -1.54 0.89 27.93
CA PHE A 68 -0.82 -0.01 28.84
C PHE A 68 -1.78 -0.79 29.73
N ASN A 69 -1.66 -2.11 29.72
CA ASN A 69 -2.42 -2.98 30.61
C ASN A 69 -1.57 -3.36 31.84
N ALA A 70 -1.88 -2.74 32.97
CA ALA A 70 -1.16 -2.96 34.23
C ALA A 70 -1.30 -4.40 34.78
N ALA A 71 -2.37 -5.12 34.45
CA ALA A 71 -2.61 -6.46 34.99
C ALA A 71 -1.66 -7.52 34.39
N ASN A 72 -1.30 -7.37 33.11
CA ASN A 72 -0.37 -8.26 32.43
C ASN A 72 0.98 -7.60 32.08
N GLN A 73 1.17 -6.33 32.45
CA GLN A 73 2.38 -5.54 32.22
C GLN A 73 2.76 -5.44 30.73
N LYS A 74 1.77 -5.28 29.84
CA LYS A 74 1.98 -5.22 28.39
C LYS A 74 1.32 -4.00 27.76
N VAL A 75 1.92 -3.51 26.70
CA VAL A 75 1.26 -2.57 25.77
C VAL A 75 0.32 -3.37 24.88
N MET A 76 -0.93 -2.96 24.84
CA MET A 76 -1.96 -3.52 23.98
C MET A 76 -2.16 -2.61 22.77
N TYR A 77 -2.37 -3.21 21.60
CA TYR A 77 -2.65 -2.48 20.37
C TYR A 77 -3.98 -2.91 19.77
N THR A 78 -4.79 -1.96 19.31
CA THR A 78 -6.09 -2.22 18.66
C THR A 78 -6.29 -1.35 17.42
N LEU A 79 -7.01 -1.87 16.42
CA LEU A 79 -7.41 -1.09 15.23
C LEU A 79 -8.68 -0.24 15.47
N LYS A 80 -9.43 -0.56 16.53
CA LYS A 80 -10.61 0.18 16.97
C LYS A 80 -10.27 0.94 18.25
N LYS A 81 -10.81 2.14 18.40
CA LYS A 81 -10.64 2.90 19.63
C LYS A 81 -11.28 2.08 20.77
N PRO A 82 -10.54 1.75 21.83
CA PRO A 82 -11.08 0.93 22.92
C PRO A 82 -12.14 1.72 23.70
N GLU A 83 -13.31 1.10 23.90
CA GLU A 83 -14.39 1.69 24.70
C GLU A 83 -14.13 1.47 26.20
N GLY A 84 -14.45 2.47 27.03
CA GLY A 84 -14.35 2.37 28.50
C GLY A 84 -12.96 2.63 29.09
N ILE A 85 -11.98 3.02 28.26
CA ILE A 85 -10.66 3.53 28.71
C ILE A 85 -10.68 5.06 28.61
N ALA A 86 -10.08 5.75 29.58
CA ALA A 86 -9.98 7.21 29.57
C ALA A 86 -9.10 7.68 28.39
N GLU A 87 -9.46 8.80 27.76
CA GLU A 87 -8.80 9.26 26.52
C GLU A 87 -7.33 9.60 26.72
N ASP A 88 -6.97 10.13 27.89
CA ASP A 88 -5.60 10.41 28.32
C ASP A 88 -4.70 9.16 28.42
N SER A 89 -5.32 7.98 28.51
CA SER A 89 -4.65 6.69 28.65
C SER A 89 -4.52 5.95 27.32
N ILE A 90 -5.03 6.53 26.22
CA ILE A 90 -4.98 5.97 24.87
C ILE A 90 -4.03 6.82 24.03
N SER A 91 -3.01 6.20 23.46
CA SER A 91 -2.15 6.85 22.47
C SER A 91 -2.58 6.46 21.05
N GLU A 92 -2.68 7.45 20.17
CA GLU A 92 -2.98 7.26 18.75
C GLU A 92 -1.70 7.18 17.94
N ILE A 93 -1.53 6.11 17.18
CA ILE A 93 -0.41 5.89 16.26
C ILE A 93 -0.97 5.97 14.84
N LYS A 94 -0.77 7.12 14.20
CA LYS A 94 -1.14 7.30 12.78
C LYS A 94 -0.22 6.47 11.89
N ILE A 95 -0.83 5.76 10.95
CA ILE A 95 -0.12 4.95 9.95
C ILE A 95 -0.09 5.75 8.65
N ASP A 96 0.73 6.79 8.63
CA ASP A 96 0.94 7.70 7.51
C ASP A 96 2.39 7.61 6.98
N GLN A 97 2.77 8.54 6.10
CA GLN A 97 4.12 8.57 5.53
C GLN A 97 5.23 8.79 6.56
N SER A 98 4.92 9.23 7.79
CA SER A 98 5.89 9.43 8.87
C SER A 98 6.21 8.13 9.63
N ASN A 99 5.32 7.13 9.57
CA ASN A 99 5.45 5.86 10.28
C ASN A 99 6.60 4.99 9.73
N ASP A 100 7.52 4.59 10.60
CA ASP A 100 8.74 3.85 10.21
C ASP A 100 8.46 2.49 9.57
N PHE A 101 7.46 1.77 10.06
CA PHE A 101 7.09 0.46 9.51
C PHE A 101 6.56 0.61 8.08
N LEU A 102 5.70 1.61 7.84
CA LEU A 102 5.18 1.89 6.50
C LEU A 102 6.28 2.41 5.55
N LYS A 103 7.14 3.33 6.02
CA LYS A 103 8.30 3.83 5.26
C LYS A 103 9.25 2.71 4.85
N MET A 104 9.56 1.80 5.76
CA MET A 104 10.39 0.63 5.48
C MET A 104 9.78 -0.21 4.35
N LEU A 105 8.47 -0.47 4.40
CA LEU A 105 7.77 -1.23 3.35
C LEU A 105 7.78 -0.52 2.00
N PHE A 106 7.60 0.80 1.96
CA PHE A 106 7.71 1.57 0.73
C PHE A 106 9.14 1.54 0.17
N THR A 107 10.13 1.73 1.03
CA THR A 107 11.55 1.65 0.67
C THR A 107 11.90 0.29 0.09
N LEU A 108 11.38 -0.79 0.68
CA LEU A 108 11.53 -2.15 0.18
C LEU A 108 10.91 -2.31 -1.20
N ILE A 109 9.66 -1.88 -1.40
CA ILE A 109 8.97 -1.96 -2.69
C ILE A 109 9.73 -1.20 -3.77
N ASP A 110 10.15 0.04 -3.49
CA ASP A 110 10.84 0.88 -4.47
C ASP A 110 12.25 0.37 -4.76
N THR A 111 12.97 -0.12 -3.75
CA THR A 111 14.28 -0.75 -3.94
C THR A 111 14.15 -2.00 -4.81
N LYS A 112 13.18 -2.88 -4.50
CA LYS A 112 12.92 -4.08 -5.28
C LYS A 112 12.49 -3.75 -6.72
N ARG A 113 11.65 -2.72 -6.90
CA ARG A 113 11.23 -2.19 -8.22
C ARG A 113 12.42 -1.67 -9.03
N SER A 114 13.35 -0.98 -8.40
CA SER A 114 14.55 -0.43 -9.05
C SER A 114 15.54 -1.51 -9.49
N GLN A 115 15.75 -2.52 -8.64
CA GLN A 115 16.66 -3.64 -8.93
C GLN A 115 16.04 -4.63 -9.94
N GLY A 116 14.73 -4.86 -9.83
CA GLY A 116 13.98 -5.76 -10.70
C GLY A 116 14.39 -7.23 -10.56
N ILE A 117 14.85 -7.63 -9.37
CA ILE A 117 15.30 -8.99 -9.06
C ILE A 117 14.22 -9.80 -8.31
N PRO A 118 14.20 -11.15 -8.47
CA PRO A 118 13.27 -12.03 -7.76
C PRO A 118 13.43 -12.03 -6.24
N ASN A 119 12.43 -12.53 -5.52
CA ASN A 119 12.45 -12.63 -4.05
C ASN A 119 13.62 -13.47 -3.52
N VAL A 120 14.02 -14.51 -4.25
CA VAL A 120 15.11 -15.41 -3.83
C VAL A 120 16.44 -14.67 -3.77
N ASP A 121 16.68 -13.75 -4.71
CA ASP A 121 17.95 -13.02 -4.84
C ASP A 121 17.97 -11.69 -4.05
N PHE A 122 16.80 -11.21 -3.62
CA PHE A 122 16.68 -9.96 -2.86
C PHE A 122 17.14 -10.14 -1.40
N LYS A 123 17.94 -9.18 -0.91
CA LYS A 123 18.47 -9.13 0.46
C LYS A 123 17.54 -8.31 1.36
N PHE A 124 16.57 -8.98 1.96
CA PHE A 124 15.58 -8.36 2.85
C PHE A 124 16.20 -7.81 4.15
N GLU A 125 17.14 -8.56 4.73
CA GLU A 125 17.73 -8.28 6.05
C GLU A 125 18.19 -6.83 6.20
N ASN A 126 18.95 -6.30 5.22
CA ASN A 126 19.49 -4.93 5.27
C ASN A 126 18.43 -3.82 5.37
N LEU A 127 17.23 -4.04 4.84
CA LEU A 127 16.14 -3.06 4.87
C LEU A 127 15.21 -3.26 6.07
N LEU A 128 15.12 -4.49 6.57
CA LEU A 128 14.31 -4.80 7.75
C LEU A 128 14.90 -4.19 9.02
N ASP A 129 16.21 -3.92 9.07
CA ASP A 129 16.87 -3.24 10.17
C ASP A 129 16.40 -1.77 10.37
N MET A 130 15.57 -1.23 9.46
CA MET A 130 15.03 0.13 9.57
C MET A 130 14.19 0.38 10.84
N ILE A 131 13.64 -0.67 11.45
CA ILE A 131 12.84 -0.59 12.68
C ILE A 131 13.64 -0.99 13.94
N SER A 132 14.95 -1.20 13.81
CA SER A 132 15.85 -1.54 14.93
C SER A 132 16.19 -0.30 15.77
N PRO A 133 16.46 -0.44 17.09
CA PRO A 133 16.89 0.67 17.94
C PRO A 133 18.14 1.40 17.41
N LYS A 134 19.08 0.63 16.85
CA LYS A 134 20.29 1.15 16.22
C LYS A 134 19.97 2.17 15.11
N LYS A 135 19.00 1.87 14.25
CA LYS A 135 18.63 2.78 13.16
C LYS A 135 18.03 4.09 13.68
N VAL A 136 17.16 4.00 14.69
CA VAL A 136 16.58 5.17 15.38
C VAL A 136 17.71 6.08 15.89
N MET A 137 18.75 5.50 16.49
CA MET A 137 19.91 6.27 16.94
C MET A 137 20.72 6.90 15.81
N ASP A 138 20.92 6.20 14.69
CA ASP A 138 21.65 6.75 13.55
C ASP A 138 20.91 7.96 12.96
N ASP A 139 19.58 7.90 12.89
CA ASP A 139 18.75 9.02 12.44
C ASP A 139 18.84 10.21 13.43
N ILE A 140 18.81 9.93 14.73
CA ILE A 140 18.96 10.95 15.77
C ILE A 140 20.37 11.56 15.79
N ARG A 141 21.42 10.78 15.52
CA ARG A 141 22.78 11.31 15.33
C ARG A 141 22.84 12.30 14.16
N GLN A 142 22.07 12.07 13.11
CA GLN A 142 21.99 13.00 11.98
C GLN A 142 21.25 14.28 12.36
N VAL A 143 20.07 14.18 12.99
CA VAL A 143 19.30 15.32 13.51
C VAL A 143 20.15 16.15 14.46
N ARG A 144 20.87 15.47 15.38
CA ARG A 144 21.81 16.09 16.31
C ARG A 144 22.85 16.95 15.62
N LYS A 145 23.52 16.42 14.59
CA LYS A 145 24.54 17.18 13.83
C LYS A 145 23.95 18.44 13.22
N GLU A 146 22.72 18.36 12.73
CA GLU A 146 22.02 19.50 12.13
C GLU A 146 21.62 20.54 13.19
N ILE A 147 21.07 20.12 14.35
CA ILE A 147 20.76 21.02 15.47
C ILE A 147 22.04 21.73 15.94
N HIS A 148 23.13 20.99 16.18
CA HIS A 148 24.40 21.57 16.62
C HIS A 148 24.97 22.57 15.60
N TYR A 149 24.88 22.25 14.30
CA TYR A 149 25.32 23.14 13.24
C TYR A 149 24.48 24.42 13.17
N LEU A 150 23.15 24.30 13.20
CA LEU A 150 22.23 25.45 13.14
C LEU A 150 22.34 26.31 14.40
N TYR A 151 22.41 25.70 15.58
CA TYR A 151 22.59 26.40 16.84
C TYR A 151 23.93 27.13 16.90
N GLY A 152 25.02 26.50 16.44
CA GLY A 152 26.33 27.15 16.36
C GLY A 152 26.38 28.32 15.37
N GLN A 153 25.46 28.40 14.40
CA GLN A 153 25.28 29.59 13.57
C GLN A 153 24.39 30.63 14.23
N TYR A 154 23.33 30.19 14.89
CA TYR A 154 22.40 31.03 15.62
C TYR A 154 23.08 31.82 16.75
N ASP A 155 23.95 31.16 17.51
CA ASP A 155 24.66 31.74 18.67
C ASP A 155 25.69 32.82 18.26
N LYS A 156 26.17 32.77 17.02
CA LYS A 156 27.15 33.73 16.46
C LYS A 156 26.53 35.04 15.96
N LEU A 157 25.19 35.12 15.92
CA LEU A 157 24.48 36.28 15.39
C LEU A 157 23.96 37.17 16.53
N ASP A 158 23.91 38.48 16.27
CA ASP A 158 23.41 39.47 17.23
C ASP A 158 21.88 39.38 17.38
N ASP A 159 21.40 39.73 18.57
CA ASP A 159 19.97 39.76 18.86
C ASP A 159 19.25 40.79 17.98
N GLY A 160 18.22 40.34 17.26
CA GLY A 160 17.44 41.15 16.33
C GLY A 160 17.88 41.08 14.85
N ASP A 161 18.95 40.34 14.51
CA ASP A 161 19.29 40.03 13.11
C ASP A 161 18.18 39.17 12.47
N PRO A 162 17.58 39.59 11.34
CA PRO A 162 16.60 38.78 10.61
C PRO A 162 17.08 37.34 10.30
N LYS A 163 18.38 37.14 10.05
CA LYS A 163 18.94 35.80 9.81
C LYS A 163 18.96 34.94 11.08
N LYS A 164 19.13 35.55 12.25
CA LYS A 164 19.05 34.84 13.53
C LYS A 164 17.61 34.37 13.77
N LEU A 165 16.63 35.20 13.43
CA LEU A 165 15.21 34.83 13.47
C LEU A 165 14.89 33.68 12.50
N ASP A 166 15.36 33.75 11.24
CA ASP A 166 15.17 32.67 10.27
C ASP A 166 15.80 31.33 10.71
N LEU A 167 16.97 31.38 11.38
CA LEU A 167 17.61 30.20 11.98
C LEU A 167 16.84 29.71 13.22
N GLY A 168 16.31 30.63 14.02
CA GLY A 168 15.43 30.33 15.15
C GLY A 168 14.18 29.58 14.72
N ASP A 169 13.51 30.01 13.64
CA ASP A 169 12.34 29.32 13.09
C ASP A 169 12.66 27.87 12.69
N LYS A 170 13.84 27.64 12.08
CA LYS A 170 14.28 26.28 11.73
C LYS A 170 14.59 25.44 12.96
N LEU A 171 15.29 26.00 13.95
CA LEU A 171 15.58 25.32 15.21
C LEU A 171 14.28 24.98 15.94
N ASN A 172 13.31 25.88 16.00
CA ASN A 172 12.00 25.64 16.61
C ASN A 172 11.29 24.44 15.97
N ILE A 173 11.31 24.34 14.63
CA ILE A 173 10.74 23.17 13.93
C ILE A 173 11.46 21.87 14.33
N MET A 174 12.79 21.90 14.44
CA MET A 174 13.56 20.72 14.83
C MET A 174 13.35 20.30 16.29
N PHE A 175 13.25 21.27 17.20
CA PHE A 175 12.93 21.01 18.61
C PHE A 175 11.50 20.50 18.77
N GLU A 176 10.53 21.09 18.07
CA GLU A 176 9.14 20.61 18.03
C GLU A 176 9.05 19.16 17.52
N ASP A 177 9.84 18.80 16.51
CA ASP A 177 9.90 17.42 16.02
C ASP A 177 10.55 16.46 17.01
N ALA A 178 11.57 16.91 17.76
CA ALA A 178 12.21 16.11 18.80
C ALA A 178 11.29 15.91 20.02
N SER A 179 10.59 16.97 20.45
CA SER A 179 9.81 17.04 21.69
C SER A 179 8.52 16.21 21.64
N LYS A 180 7.94 16.01 20.45
CA LYS A 180 6.76 15.13 20.22
C LYS A 180 6.89 13.74 20.85
N ASN A 181 8.11 13.25 21.00
CA ASN A 181 8.40 11.90 21.51
C ASN A 181 8.79 11.87 22.99
N TYR A 182 8.98 13.02 23.65
CA TYR A 182 9.51 13.11 25.02
C TYR A 182 8.62 12.41 26.05
N ASN A 183 7.30 12.58 25.91
CA ASN A 183 6.33 11.99 26.82
C ASN A 183 5.91 10.57 26.40
N ASN A 184 6.42 10.05 25.27
CA ASN A 184 6.10 8.72 24.79
C ASN A 184 7.20 7.72 25.19
N VAL A 185 6.96 6.96 26.25
CA VAL A 185 7.89 5.93 26.76
C VAL A 185 8.33 4.95 25.67
N MET A 186 7.45 4.62 24.71
CA MET A 186 7.80 3.70 23.61
C MET A 186 8.75 4.31 22.60
N ALA A 187 8.68 5.62 22.38
CA ALA A 187 9.61 6.36 21.54
C ALA A 187 10.97 6.58 22.22
N MET A 188 10.96 6.67 23.56
CA MET A 188 12.17 6.80 24.39
C MET A 188 12.90 5.47 24.64
N LEU A 189 12.23 4.33 24.51
CA LEU A 189 12.83 3.03 24.80
C LEU A 189 14.04 2.68 23.91
N PRO A 190 14.01 2.89 22.57
CA PRO A 190 15.19 2.75 21.72
C PRO A 190 16.38 3.61 22.18
N LEU A 191 16.09 4.85 22.60
CA LEU A 191 17.11 5.79 23.08
C LEU A 191 17.75 5.29 24.37
N ALA A 192 16.95 4.85 25.33
CA ALA A 192 17.43 4.30 26.58
C ALA A 192 18.30 3.05 26.36
N ILE A 193 17.88 2.12 25.48
CA ILE A 193 18.65 0.92 25.15
C ILE A 193 20.05 1.28 24.62
N GLU A 194 20.12 2.21 23.67
CA GLU A 194 21.39 2.59 23.04
C GLU A 194 22.25 3.52 23.92
N ASP A 195 21.66 4.36 24.76
CA ASP A 195 22.38 5.13 25.79
C ASP A 195 23.08 4.19 26.78
N ILE A 196 22.34 3.22 27.35
CA ILE A 196 22.89 2.23 28.29
C ILE A 196 24.01 1.43 27.63
N LYS A 197 23.78 0.95 26.40
CA LYS A 197 24.77 0.21 25.62
C LYS A 197 26.04 1.02 25.38
N THR A 198 25.89 2.28 24.99
CA THR A 198 27.03 3.17 24.73
C THR A 198 27.83 3.42 26.01
N ARG A 199 27.15 3.69 27.14
CA ARG A 199 27.80 3.90 28.44
C ARG A 199 28.54 2.65 28.92
N LEU A 200 27.91 1.49 28.83
CA LEU A 200 28.50 0.22 29.24
C LEU A 200 29.72 -0.16 28.39
N LEU A 201 29.62 -0.07 27.06
CA LEU A 201 30.71 -0.44 26.16
C LEU A 201 31.87 0.56 26.14
N LEU A 202 31.60 1.86 26.30
CA LEU A 202 32.66 2.88 26.40
C LEU A 202 33.28 2.95 27.80
N GLY A 203 32.49 2.71 28.86
CA GLY A 203 32.97 2.63 30.24
C GLY A 203 33.89 1.43 30.48
N GLY A 204 33.56 0.26 29.90
CA GLY A 204 34.40 -0.94 29.99
C GLY A 204 35.71 -0.86 29.18
N ALA A 205 35.78 -0.01 28.14
CA ALA A 205 36.98 0.12 27.31
C ALA A 205 38.17 0.78 28.01
N GLN A 206 37.95 1.42 29.17
CA GLN A 206 39.01 2.03 29.99
C GLN A 206 39.63 1.08 31.03
N GLU A 207 38.96 -0.02 31.39
CA GLU A 207 39.50 -0.95 32.40
C GLU A 207 40.37 -2.08 31.80
N GLU A 208 40.27 -2.35 30.49
CA GLU A 208 40.94 -3.50 29.83
C GLU A 208 42.07 -3.14 28.83
N ASN A 209 42.61 -1.93 28.82
CA ASN A 209 43.67 -1.56 27.87
C ASN A 209 44.97 -1.05 28.52
N GLU A 210 45.80 -1.98 29.03
CA GLU A 210 47.24 -1.95 28.74
C GLU A 210 47.48 -2.41 27.28
N SER A 211 46.76 -1.85 26.31
CA SER A 211 47.19 -1.97 24.91
C SER A 211 48.32 -0.97 24.70
N GLU A 212 49.47 -1.48 24.26
CA GLU A 212 50.62 -0.66 23.85
C GLU A 212 50.12 0.49 22.97
N ALA A 213 50.35 1.73 23.44
CA ALA A 213 50.02 2.92 22.69
C ALA A 213 50.64 2.82 21.30
N ILE A 214 49.82 2.86 20.25
CA ILE A 214 50.33 2.91 18.87
C ILE A 214 51.09 4.22 18.70
N GLN A 215 52.42 4.18 18.87
CA GLN A 215 53.32 5.30 18.62
C GLN A 215 53.68 5.34 17.13
N ILE A 216 53.05 6.25 16.40
CA ILE A 216 53.35 6.50 14.98
C ILE A 216 54.57 7.45 14.88
N GLY A 217 55.75 6.90 14.64
CA GLY A 217 56.98 7.66 14.38
C GLY A 217 57.17 7.99 12.90
N MET A 218 57.68 9.18 12.59
CA MET A 218 58.07 9.55 11.22
C MET A 218 59.56 9.26 11.03
N LEU A 219 59.91 8.52 9.96
CA LEU A 219 61.30 8.20 9.62
C LEU A 219 61.93 9.39 8.89
N MET A 220 62.93 10.03 9.49
CA MET A 220 63.77 11.03 8.84
C MET A 220 65.25 10.64 8.86
N ILE A 221 65.98 11.04 7.83
CA ILE A 221 67.44 10.87 7.76
C ILE A 221 68.06 12.19 8.22
N GLY A 222 68.87 12.14 9.28
CA GLY A 222 69.57 13.31 9.80
C GLY A 222 70.73 13.77 8.91
N ASP A 223 71.25 14.96 9.16
CA ASP A 223 72.27 15.63 8.32
C ASP A 223 73.61 14.88 8.16
N SER A 224 73.81 13.76 8.89
CA SER A 224 74.95 12.84 8.81
C SER A 224 74.65 11.52 8.07
N GLY A 225 73.42 11.30 7.59
CA GLY A 225 73.00 10.10 6.86
C GLY A 225 72.43 8.96 7.71
N GLU A 226 72.18 9.17 9.00
CA GLU A 226 71.58 8.18 9.91
C GLU A 226 70.05 8.34 10.04
N LEU A 227 69.33 7.20 10.03
CA LEU A 227 67.87 7.15 10.22
C LEU A 227 67.51 7.43 11.68
N LYS A 228 66.79 8.52 11.93
CA LYS A 228 66.21 8.87 13.23
C LYS A 228 64.69 8.75 13.17
N ILE A 229 64.13 8.02 14.13
CA ILE A 229 62.69 7.96 14.37
C ILE A 229 62.38 9.12 15.33
N ILE A 230 61.65 10.12 14.83
CA ILE A 230 61.14 11.19 15.67
C ILE A 230 59.65 10.88 15.90
N GLU A 231 59.22 10.88 17.16
CA GLU A 231 57.78 10.90 17.47
C GLU A 231 57.18 12.09 16.72
N SER A 232 56.21 11.82 15.84
CA SER A 232 55.45 12.93 15.26
C SER A 232 54.88 13.71 16.44
N PRO A 233 55.00 15.06 16.48
CA PRO A 233 54.26 15.82 17.47
C PRO A 233 52.83 15.34 17.36
N LYS A 234 52.23 14.94 18.49
CA LYS A 234 50.86 14.42 18.53
C LYS A 234 50.04 15.34 17.66
N ALA A 235 49.75 14.92 16.42
CA ALA A 235 48.70 15.54 15.67
C ALA A 235 47.53 15.25 16.56
N ASP A 236 46.93 16.31 17.12
CA ASP A 236 45.69 16.21 17.87
C ASP A 236 44.85 15.24 17.08
N THR A 237 44.73 14.05 17.67
CA THR A 237 43.96 12.98 17.09
C THR A 237 42.65 13.64 16.76
N MET A 238 42.17 13.41 15.54
CA MET A 238 40.90 13.89 15.02
C MET A 238 39.71 13.26 15.81
N GLN A 239 39.83 13.19 17.15
CA GLN A 239 38.75 13.23 18.12
C GLN A 239 37.96 14.48 17.78
N LEU A 240 36.72 14.24 17.34
CA LEU A 240 35.59 15.15 17.37
C LEU A 240 35.97 16.63 17.51
N MET A 241 35.85 17.38 16.42
CA MET A 241 35.68 18.84 16.49
C MET A 241 34.50 19.16 17.43
N ILE A 242 34.78 19.31 18.72
CA ILE A 242 33.96 20.05 19.67
C ILE A 242 34.54 21.45 19.63
N ALA A 243 33.91 22.30 18.82
CA ALA A 243 34.17 23.72 18.85
C ALA A 243 33.40 24.33 20.04
N ASP A 244 34.12 25.08 20.87
CA ASP A 244 33.69 25.99 21.95
C ASP A 244 32.75 25.45 23.06
N ASP A 245 33.31 25.29 24.26
CA ASP A 245 32.64 24.89 25.53
C ASP A 245 31.47 25.81 25.97
N SER A 246 31.28 26.99 25.36
CA SER A 246 30.20 27.92 25.73
C SER A 246 28.88 27.64 25.00
N SER A 247 28.92 27.31 23.69
CA SER A 247 27.71 27.01 22.92
C SER A 247 27.10 25.65 23.30
N ALA A 248 27.94 24.68 23.70
CA ALA A 248 27.48 23.35 24.12
C ALA A 248 26.65 23.41 25.42
N ASN A 249 27.04 24.23 26.39
CA ASN A 249 26.29 24.43 27.63
C ASN A 249 24.97 25.17 27.39
N GLY A 250 24.93 26.12 26.44
CA GLY A 250 23.70 26.80 26.06
C GLY A 250 22.66 25.82 25.49
N LEU A 251 23.07 24.94 24.58
CA LEU A 251 22.19 23.96 23.96
C LEU A 251 21.66 22.92 24.97
N ILE A 252 22.46 22.53 25.98
CA ILE A 252 22.02 21.65 27.08
C ILE A 252 20.83 22.27 27.83
N ASN A 253 20.95 23.54 28.24
CA ASN A 253 19.88 24.23 28.94
C ASN A 253 18.61 24.32 28.08
N VAL A 254 18.75 24.57 26.77
CA VAL A 254 17.61 24.62 25.84
C VAL A 254 16.86 23.26 25.80
N PHE A 255 17.57 22.13 25.77
CA PHE A 255 16.92 20.81 25.82
C PHE A 255 16.30 20.49 27.19
N GLU A 256 16.91 20.95 28.29
CA GLU A 256 16.32 20.79 29.62
C GLU A 256 15.02 21.60 29.75
N ASP A 257 15.06 22.87 29.37
CA ASP A 257 13.91 23.78 29.41
C ASP A 257 12.79 23.29 28.48
N ASP A 258 13.13 22.80 27.28
CA ASP A 258 12.17 22.23 26.33
C ASP A 258 11.46 21.01 26.94
N TYR A 259 12.21 20.06 27.52
CA TYR A 259 11.61 18.89 28.19
C TYR A 259 10.70 19.29 29.37
N GLU A 260 11.15 20.20 30.22
CA GLU A 260 10.37 20.65 31.38
C GLU A 260 9.10 21.42 30.97
N SER A 261 9.13 22.11 29.83
CA SER A 261 7.98 22.88 29.33
C SER A 261 6.90 22.01 28.68
N VAL A 262 7.28 20.86 28.11
CA VAL A 262 6.37 19.96 27.36
C VAL A 262 5.91 18.76 28.20
N SER A 263 6.58 18.45 29.31
CA SER A 263 6.25 17.27 30.13
C SER A 263 5.31 17.57 31.30
N ASP A 264 4.15 16.88 31.33
CA ASP A 264 3.17 17.01 32.42
C ASP A 264 3.69 16.44 33.76
N THR A 265 4.56 15.42 33.70
CA THR A 265 5.24 14.82 34.86
C THR A 265 6.73 14.63 34.57
N PRO A 266 7.55 15.67 34.74
CA PRO A 266 8.96 15.63 34.41
C PRO A 266 9.70 14.57 35.24
N SER A 267 10.49 13.74 34.56
CA SER A 267 11.37 12.75 35.17
C SER A 267 12.83 13.16 34.96
N ALA A 268 13.60 13.25 36.05
CA ALA A 268 15.02 13.56 35.97
C ALA A 268 15.79 12.58 35.06
N TYR A 269 15.44 11.29 35.10
CA TYR A 269 16.05 10.28 34.24
C TYR A 269 15.78 10.54 32.75
N VAL A 270 14.54 10.89 32.39
CA VAL A 270 14.16 11.15 30.99
C VAL A 270 14.80 12.45 30.51
N LYS A 271 14.84 13.49 31.36
CA LYS A 271 15.56 14.72 31.08
C LYS A 271 17.02 14.44 30.75
N ASP A 272 17.71 13.70 31.62
CA ASP A 272 19.11 13.36 31.38
C ASP A 272 19.30 12.48 30.14
N LEU A 273 18.36 11.57 29.85
CA LEU A 273 18.39 10.75 28.63
C LEU A 273 18.27 11.61 27.37
N VAL A 274 17.35 12.57 27.33
CA VAL A 274 17.18 13.52 26.22
C VAL A 274 18.45 14.34 26.03
N VAL A 275 18.95 14.94 27.11
CA VAL A 275 20.18 15.75 27.08
C VAL A 275 21.37 14.92 26.59
N ARG A 276 21.60 13.71 27.12
CA ARG A 276 22.71 12.84 26.65
C ARG A 276 22.54 12.40 25.20
N THR A 277 21.29 12.19 24.77
CA THR A 277 20.97 11.80 23.40
C THR A 277 21.32 12.91 22.42
N PHE A 278 21.03 14.19 22.71
CA PHE A 278 21.28 15.30 21.78
C PHE A 278 22.57 16.08 22.06
N CYS A 279 23.08 16.05 23.28
CA CYS A 279 24.29 16.73 23.74
C CYS A 279 25.18 15.75 24.53
N PRO A 280 25.81 14.76 23.87
CA PRO A 280 26.66 13.80 24.55
C PRO A 280 27.88 14.51 25.15
N LEU A 281 27.97 14.54 26.48
CA LEU A 281 29.14 15.07 27.17
C LEU A 281 30.34 14.11 27.03
N PRO A 282 31.58 14.62 26.99
CA PRO A 282 32.76 13.77 27.18
C PRO A 282 32.64 13.07 28.54
N ALA A 283 32.87 11.76 28.54
CA ALA A 283 32.56 10.83 29.64
C ALA A 283 32.77 11.44 31.04
N VAL A 284 31.67 11.92 31.63
CA VAL A 284 31.65 12.22 33.06
C VAL A 284 31.58 10.86 33.75
N GLN A 285 32.59 10.56 34.55
CA GLN A 285 32.64 9.39 35.43
C GLN A 285 31.51 9.50 36.46
N SER A 286 30.30 9.08 36.11
CA SER A 286 29.33 8.66 37.10
C SER A 286 29.69 7.23 37.54
N GLU A 287 29.61 6.93 38.83
CA GLU A 287 29.69 5.55 39.32
C GLU A 287 28.54 4.76 38.69
N ILE A 288 28.84 3.96 37.66
CA ILE A 288 27.84 3.15 36.96
C ILE A 288 27.69 1.84 37.72
N ASP A 289 26.48 1.56 38.22
CA ASP A 289 26.10 0.23 38.69
C ASP A 289 25.95 -0.70 37.47
N THR A 290 27.03 -1.39 37.13
CA THR A 290 27.14 -2.20 35.92
C THR A 290 26.10 -3.34 35.89
N GLU A 291 25.87 -4.00 37.02
CA GLU A 291 24.90 -5.10 37.13
C GLU A 291 23.47 -4.62 36.87
N LYS A 292 23.08 -3.49 37.48
CA LYS A 292 21.74 -2.90 37.31
C LYS A 292 21.53 -2.37 35.89
N GLU A 293 22.53 -1.77 35.27
CA GLU A 293 22.45 -1.27 33.89
C GLU A 293 22.36 -2.40 32.86
N VAL A 294 23.10 -3.50 33.06
CA VAL A 294 22.96 -4.71 32.24
C VAL A 294 21.55 -5.29 32.37
N GLN A 295 20.99 -5.33 33.59
CA GLN A 295 19.62 -5.77 33.82
C GLN A 295 18.58 -4.86 33.14
N ASN A 296 18.74 -3.53 33.27
CA ASN A 296 17.87 -2.55 32.63
C ASN A 296 17.91 -2.67 31.11
N TYR A 297 19.10 -2.76 30.53
CA TYR A 297 19.29 -2.96 29.09
C TYR A 297 18.54 -4.19 28.58
N ASN A 298 18.77 -5.36 29.21
CA ASN A 298 18.15 -6.61 28.78
C ASN A 298 16.62 -6.56 28.94
N THR A 299 16.13 -5.94 30.02
CA THR A 299 14.69 -5.78 30.28
C THR A 299 14.03 -4.85 29.26
N TYR A 300 14.65 -3.70 28.97
CA TYR A 300 14.15 -2.73 27.98
C TYR A 300 14.17 -3.31 26.57
N LEU A 301 15.22 -4.04 26.23
CA LEU A 301 15.34 -4.71 24.93
C LEU A 301 14.24 -5.78 24.75
N GLU A 302 13.97 -6.59 25.77
CA GLU A 302 12.90 -7.59 25.73
C GLU A 302 11.51 -6.95 25.68
N PHE A 303 11.29 -5.87 26.44
CA PHE A 303 10.05 -5.10 26.39
C PHE A 303 9.84 -4.48 25.01
N TYR A 304 10.86 -3.85 24.43
CA TYR A 304 10.82 -3.27 23.08
C TYR A 304 10.44 -4.32 22.04
N LYS A 305 11.10 -5.48 22.09
CA LYS A 305 10.80 -6.61 21.19
C LYS A 305 9.34 -7.02 21.30
N ASN A 306 8.85 -7.27 22.52
CA ASN A 306 7.48 -7.75 22.74
C ASN A 306 6.43 -6.72 22.30
N ALA A 307 6.67 -5.44 22.61
CA ALA A 307 5.79 -4.35 22.21
C ALA A 307 5.75 -4.18 20.68
N LYS A 308 6.91 -4.26 20.00
CA LYS A 308 6.97 -4.16 18.53
C LYS A 308 6.36 -5.39 17.84
N ASP A 309 6.54 -6.59 18.39
CA ASP A 309 5.96 -7.81 17.84
C ASP A 309 4.42 -7.75 17.86
N GLU A 310 3.84 -7.32 18.99
CA GLU A 310 2.39 -7.12 19.11
C GLU A 310 1.89 -6.00 18.19
N PHE A 311 2.62 -4.88 18.10
CA PHE A 311 2.28 -3.80 17.17
C PHE A 311 2.24 -4.30 15.72
N VAL A 312 3.28 -5.01 15.27
CA VAL A 312 3.37 -5.54 13.90
C VAL A 312 2.22 -6.50 13.60
N LYS A 313 1.88 -7.38 14.55
CA LYS A 313 0.74 -8.30 14.40
C LYS A 313 -0.59 -7.57 14.26
N THR A 314 -0.84 -6.57 15.10
CA THR A 314 -2.09 -5.78 15.05
C THR A 314 -2.17 -4.91 13.81
N VAL A 315 -1.08 -4.26 13.40
CA VAL A 315 -1.08 -3.29 12.29
C VAL A 315 -1.04 -3.95 10.92
N LYS A 316 -0.54 -5.20 10.81
CA LYS A 316 -0.36 -5.90 9.54
C LYS A 316 -1.61 -5.90 8.64
N PRO A 317 -2.81 -6.29 9.09
CA PRO A 317 -4.00 -6.29 8.24
C PRO A 317 -4.31 -4.90 7.68
N LEU A 318 -4.13 -3.85 8.49
CA LEU A 318 -4.31 -2.47 8.05
C LEU A 318 -3.26 -2.11 6.99
N VAL A 319 -1.98 -2.40 7.24
CA VAL A 319 -0.88 -2.11 6.31
C VAL A 319 -1.04 -2.81 4.97
N GLU A 320 -1.49 -4.07 4.92
CA GLU A 320 -1.77 -4.75 3.65
C GLU A 320 -2.84 -4.02 2.83
N LYS A 321 -3.86 -3.44 3.47
CA LYS A 321 -4.87 -2.58 2.81
C LYS A 321 -4.25 -1.28 2.30
N LEU A 322 -3.42 -0.60 3.12
CA LEU A 322 -2.74 0.63 2.72
C LEU A 322 -1.83 0.39 1.51
N LEU A 323 -1.07 -0.70 1.53
CA LEU A 323 -0.23 -1.12 0.42
C LEU A 323 -1.06 -1.43 -0.82
N GLY A 324 -2.21 -2.10 -0.68
CA GLY A 324 -3.16 -2.32 -1.77
C GLY A 324 -3.62 -1.02 -2.43
N ILE A 325 -4.08 -0.06 -1.64
CA ILE A 325 -4.53 1.25 -2.13
C ILE A 325 -3.37 2.01 -2.80
N LYS A 326 -2.18 2.01 -2.21
CA LYS A 326 -0.99 2.59 -2.83
C LYS A 326 -0.70 1.92 -4.17
N MET A 327 -0.70 0.59 -4.22
CA MET A 327 -0.39 -0.16 -5.43
C MET A 327 -1.45 0.07 -6.52
N PHE A 328 -2.71 0.30 -6.17
CA PHE A 328 -3.74 0.72 -7.14
C PHE A 328 -3.34 2.05 -7.84
N PHE A 329 -3.01 3.08 -7.06
CA PHE A 329 -2.63 4.39 -7.62
C PHE A 329 -1.28 4.36 -8.33
N ASP A 330 -0.30 3.63 -7.80
CA ASP A 330 1.03 3.47 -8.40
C ASP A 330 0.96 2.87 -9.82
N GLN A 331 -0.08 2.11 -10.19
CA GLN A 331 -0.21 1.58 -11.56
C GLN A 331 -0.29 2.71 -12.60
N TYR A 332 -0.82 3.87 -12.25
CA TYR A 332 -0.86 5.04 -13.11
C TYR A 332 0.47 5.80 -13.08
N SER A 333 1.46 5.30 -13.81
CA SER A 333 2.83 5.82 -13.82
C SER A 333 3.11 6.92 -14.86
N THR A 334 2.06 7.62 -15.30
CA THR A 334 2.14 8.58 -16.42
C THR A 334 2.55 9.98 -15.99
N LYS A 335 3.45 10.60 -16.77
CA LYS A 335 3.93 11.97 -16.51
C LYS A 335 2.87 13.04 -16.79
N ASN A 336 2.11 12.85 -17.87
CA ASN A 336 1.02 13.74 -18.27
C ASN A 336 -0.28 13.31 -17.59
N LYS A 337 -0.76 14.10 -16.63
CA LYS A 337 -2.06 13.83 -15.98
C LYS A 337 -3.18 13.97 -17.02
N GLY A 338 -3.75 12.82 -17.40
CA GLY A 338 -4.94 12.72 -18.24
C GLY A 338 -6.14 12.31 -17.40
N MET A 339 -6.78 11.19 -17.78
CA MET A 339 -7.84 10.56 -16.98
C MET A 339 -7.22 9.79 -15.81
N GLN A 340 -6.82 10.49 -14.76
CA GLN A 340 -6.24 9.88 -13.57
C GLN A 340 -7.27 8.98 -12.85
N PRO A 341 -6.91 7.75 -12.44
CA PRO A 341 -7.79 6.89 -11.65
C PRO A 341 -8.24 7.55 -10.35
N SER A 342 -9.48 7.27 -9.94
CA SER A 342 -10.01 7.69 -8.65
C SER A 342 -10.69 6.52 -7.96
N MET A 343 -10.61 6.47 -6.63
CA MET A 343 -11.17 5.40 -5.81
C MET A 343 -12.18 5.96 -4.81
N LEU A 344 -13.40 5.43 -4.81
CA LEU A 344 -14.40 5.66 -3.77
C LEU A 344 -14.31 4.54 -2.75
N ILE A 345 -13.93 4.84 -1.51
CA ILE A 345 -13.77 3.84 -0.46
C ILE A 345 -15.05 3.80 0.37
N THR A 346 -15.70 2.63 0.49
CA THR A 346 -16.95 2.50 1.25
C THR A 346 -16.75 2.75 2.74
N ASN A 347 -15.56 2.43 3.24
CA ASN A 347 -15.18 2.47 4.66
C ASN A 347 -16.14 1.66 5.54
N THR A 348 -16.57 0.51 5.02
CA THR A 348 -17.49 -0.41 5.70
C THR A 348 -17.09 -1.83 5.36
N LYS A 349 -17.18 -2.73 6.34
CA LYS A 349 -16.97 -4.16 6.09
C LYS A 349 -17.98 -4.67 5.05
N LEU A 350 -17.55 -5.59 4.19
CA LEU A 350 -18.38 -6.06 3.08
C LEU A 350 -19.69 -6.70 3.58
N ASP A 351 -19.61 -7.53 4.62
CA ASP A 351 -20.75 -8.19 5.26
C ASP A 351 -21.81 -7.19 5.73
N MET A 352 -21.38 -6.02 6.23
CA MET A 352 -22.25 -4.92 6.66
C MET A 352 -22.88 -4.20 5.46
N ILE A 353 -22.17 -4.01 4.35
CA ILE A 353 -22.71 -3.38 3.13
C ILE A 353 -23.84 -4.23 2.54
N VAL A 354 -23.64 -5.55 2.48
CA VAL A 354 -24.59 -6.49 1.88
C VAL A 354 -25.69 -6.97 2.84
N LYS A 355 -25.77 -6.40 4.05
CA LYS A 355 -26.93 -6.62 4.92
C LYS A 355 -28.20 -6.15 4.21
N SER A 356 -29.29 -6.89 4.37
CA SER A 356 -30.58 -6.56 3.75
C SER A 356 -31.09 -5.16 4.09
N SER A 357 -30.73 -4.62 5.26
CA SER A 357 -31.06 -3.25 5.67
C SER A 357 -30.24 -2.16 4.95
N ASN A 358 -29.08 -2.52 4.40
CA ASN A 358 -28.10 -1.59 3.82
C ASN A 358 -28.01 -1.71 2.29
N ILE A 359 -28.41 -2.84 1.70
CA ILE A 359 -28.50 -3.02 0.24
C ILE A 359 -29.26 -1.86 -0.43
N PRO A 360 -30.44 -1.44 0.05
CA PRO A 360 -31.16 -0.33 -0.58
C PRO A 360 -30.34 0.96 -0.63
N ARG A 361 -29.48 1.22 0.36
CA ARG A 361 -28.62 2.42 0.38
C ARG A 361 -27.55 2.36 -0.70
N LEU A 362 -26.93 1.19 -0.89
CA LEU A 362 -25.99 0.96 -1.97
C LEU A 362 -26.68 1.09 -3.34
N GLU A 363 -27.88 0.52 -3.49
CA GLU A 363 -28.68 0.62 -4.71
C GLU A 363 -29.07 2.06 -5.02
N THR A 364 -29.58 2.84 -4.06
CA THR A 364 -29.93 4.25 -4.26
C THR A 364 -28.70 5.07 -4.67
N TYR A 365 -27.53 4.82 -4.06
CA TYR A 365 -26.29 5.46 -4.47
C TYR A 365 -25.93 5.10 -5.92
N LEU A 366 -25.84 3.80 -6.25
CA LEU A 366 -25.47 3.34 -7.60
C LEU A 366 -26.51 3.76 -8.65
N ASN A 367 -27.80 3.78 -8.34
CA ASN A 367 -28.84 4.32 -9.20
C ASN A 367 -28.59 5.79 -9.53
N THR A 368 -28.10 6.56 -8.55
CA THR A 368 -27.79 7.97 -8.75
C THR A 368 -26.63 8.18 -9.71
N VAL A 369 -25.56 7.40 -9.58
CA VAL A 369 -24.30 7.62 -10.32
C VAL A 369 -24.13 6.78 -11.59
N ASN A 370 -24.81 5.64 -11.71
CA ASN A 370 -24.69 4.71 -12.84
C ASN A 370 -25.94 4.66 -13.73
N SER A 371 -27.13 4.97 -13.19
CA SER A 371 -28.40 4.85 -13.92
C SER A 371 -28.88 6.16 -14.54
N LYS A 372 -28.14 7.26 -14.42
CA LYS A 372 -28.47 8.56 -15.06
C LYS A 372 -27.65 8.78 -16.33
N ASN A 373 -28.07 9.75 -17.16
CA ASN A 373 -27.36 10.20 -18.36
C ASN A 373 -26.25 11.24 -18.07
N ASP A 374 -25.89 11.41 -16.80
CA ASP A 374 -24.69 12.12 -16.35
C ASP A 374 -23.66 11.07 -15.93
N PHE A 375 -22.50 11.08 -16.61
CA PHE A 375 -21.45 10.08 -16.41
C PHE A 375 -20.30 10.56 -15.53
N THR A 376 -20.42 11.75 -14.93
CA THR A 376 -19.35 12.39 -14.15
C THR A 376 -18.94 11.53 -12.95
N ASP A 377 -19.91 10.96 -12.24
CA ASP A 377 -19.67 10.18 -11.03
C ASP A 377 -19.79 8.65 -11.23
N THR A 378 -19.97 8.19 -12.47
CA THR A 378 -20.23 6.78 -12.77
C THR A 378 -19.10 5.86 -12.31
N ILE A 379 -19.47 4.81 -11.58
CA ILE A 379 -18.57 3.75 -11.17
C ILE A 379 -18.42 2.74 -12.31
N TRP A 380 -17.18 2.33 -12.57
CA TRP A 380 -16.84 1.35 -13.62
C TRP A 380 -16.28 0.06 -13.04
N PHE A 381 -15.50 0.17 -11.96
CA PHE A 381 -14.82 -0.96 -11.35
C PHE A 381 -15.14 -1.07 -9.85
N GLY A 382 -15.08 -2.29 -9.32
CA GLY A 382 -15.15 -2.58 -7.89
C GLY A 382 -13.94 -3.40 -7.45
N ILE A 383 -13.53 -3.27 -6.18
CA ILE A 383 -12.47 -4.08 -5.56
C ILE A 383 -13.02 -4.75 -4.31
N VAL A 384 -12.93 -6.08 -4.25
CA VAL A 384 -13.23 -6.88 -3.05
C VAL A 384 -11.99 -7.71 -2.70
N PRO A 385 -11.15 -7.26 -1.76
CA PRO A 385 -9.95 -7.99 -1.37
C PRO A 385 -10.29 -9.12 -0.38
N SER A 386 -9.29 -9.94 -0.07
CA SER A 386 -9.29 -10.88 1.06
C SER A 386 -10.48 -11.86 1.10
N VAL A 387 -10.95 -12.36 -0.03
CA VAL A 387 -12.01 -13.37 -0.09
C VAL A 387 -11.50 -14.70 0.44
N GLN A 388 -12.26 -15.34 1.32
CA GLN A 388 -11.87 -16.60 1.94
C GLN A 388 -11.63 -17.70 0.89
N LEU A 389 -10.42 -18.24 0.89
CA LEU A 389 -10.04 -19.42 0.13
C LEU A 389 -10.00 -20.58 1.13
N ASP A 390 -11.12 -21.28 1.31
CA ASP A 390 -11.17 -22.44 2.23
C ASP A 390 -10.05 -23.41 1.86
N SER A 391 -9.00 -23.44 2.66
CA SER A 391 -7.93 -24.39 2.48
C SER A 391 -8.47 -25.77 2.83
N SER A 392 -8.52 -26.64 1.84
CA SER A 392 -8.65 -28.08 1.99
C SER A 392 -7.69 -28.57 3.09
N GLY A 393 -8.24 -29.07 4.19
CA GLY A 393 -7.55 -30.01 5.07
C GLY A 393 -6.48 -29.45 6.00
N ALA A 394 -6.85 -28.60 6.95
CA ALA A 394 -6.13 -28.65 8.22
C ALA A 394 -6.52 -29.96 8.92
N SER A 395 -5.74 -31.03 8.73
CA SER A 395 -5.89 -32.27 9.49
C SER A 395 -6.01 -31.91 10.97
N LYS A 396 -7.09 -32.33 11.64
CA LYS A 396 -7.19 -32.19 13.10
C LYS A 396 -6.06 -33.00 13.71
N VAL A 397 -4.99 -32.33 14.11
CA VAL A 397 -3.87 -32.95 14.84
C VAL A 397 -4.42 -33.32 16.21
N SER A 398 -4.62 -34.63 16.46
CA SER A 398 -5.13 -35.13 17.74
C SER A 398 -4.08 -35.06 18.86
N ARG A 399 -2.79 -34.89 18.51
CA ARG A 399 -1.68 -34.79 19.44
C ARG A 399 -0.55 -33.93 18.84
N GLU A 400 -0.33 -32.74 19.39
CA GLU A 400 0.80 -31.89 19.03
C GLU A 400 2.10 -32.51 19.54
N ARG A 401 2.94 -33.00 18.62
CA ARG A 401 4.29 -33.52 18.93
C ARG A 401 5.38 -32.46 18.80
N PHE A 402 5.08 -31.38 18.08
CA PHE A 402 5.93 -30.23 17.84
C PHE A 402 5.10 -28.98 18.09
N ARG A 403 5.70 -27.93 18.65
CA ARG A 403 5.03 -26.64 18.83
C ARG A 403 4.68 -26.08 17.45
N GLY A 404 3.40 -26.11 17.10
CA GLY A 404 2.88 -25.51 15.89
C GLY A 404 2.73 -24.00 16.04
N ASN A 405 2.51 -23.30 14.92
CA ASN A 405 1.96 -21.95 15.02
C ASN A 405 0.59 -22.05 15.70
N GLU A 406 0.33 -21.22 16.70
CA GLU A 406 -1.04 -21.02 17.16
C GLU A 406 -1.85 -20.61 15.93
N LYS A 407 -2.95 -21.31 15.68
CA LYS A 407 -3.86 -20.95 14.58
C LYS A 407 -4.51 -19.64 14.96
N VAL A 408 -3.83 -18.53 14.67
CA VAL A 408 -4.46 -17.23 14.59
C VAL A 408 -5.51 -17.38 13.51
N THR A 409 -6.77 -17.44 13.92
CA THR A 409 -7.89 -17.44 13.00
C THR A 409 -7.76 -16.15 12.21
N LYS A 410 -7.52 -16.23 10.89
CA LYS A 410 -7.62 -15.06 10.02
C LYS A 410 -9.07 -14.58 10.09
N GLN A 411 -9.37 -13.68 11.03
CA GLN A 411 -10.73 -13.25 11.34
C GLN A 411 -11.29 -12.22 10.34
N ASP A 412 -10.46 -11.67 9.44
CA ASP A 412 -10.82 -10.50 8.62
C ASP A 412 -10.96 -10.81 7.12
N GLY A 413 -11.22 -12.07 6.75
CA GLY A 413 -11.50 -12.45 5.37
C GLY A 413 -12.97 -12.28 4.98
N ASN A 414 -13.24 -11.71 3.81
CA ASN A 414 -14.57 -11.58 3.23
C ASN A 414 -15.14 -12.95 2.83
N THR A 415 -16.38 -13.25 3.19
CA THR A 415 -16.99 -14.54 2.84
C THR A 415 -17.42 -14.58 1.38
N MET A 416 -17.49 -15.78 0.83
CA MET A 416 -17.93 -15.98 -0.55
C MET A 416 -19.42 -15.63 -0.75
N GLU A 417 -20.22 -15.83 0.30
CA GLU A 417 -21.63 -15.44 0.34
C GLU A 417 -21.78 -13.91 0.25
N SER A 418 -20.95 -13.18 1.00
CA SER A 418 -20.97 -11.71 0.98
C SER A 418 -20.58 -11.17 -0.40
N LEU A 419 -19.56 -11.75 -1.04
CA LEU A 419 -19.20 -11.43 -2.41
C LEU A 419 -20.35 -11.74 -3.39
N THR A 420 -21.01 -12.89 -3.24
CA THR A 420 -22.13 -13.29 -4.10
C THR A 420 -23.30 -12.31 -3.99
N MET A 421 -23.66 -11.89 -2.78
CA MET A 421 -24.70 -10.89 -2.56
C MET A 421 -24.34 -9.54 -3.16
N LEU A 422 -23.09 -9.11 -3.02
CA LEU A 422 -22.60 -7.88 -3.64
C LEU A 422 -22.72 -7.95 -5.18
N LEU A 423 -22.22 -9.03 -5.79
CA LEU A 423 -22.26 -9.23 -7.24
C LEU A 423 -23.70 -9.23 -7.77
N GLN A 424 -24.63 -9.82 -7.02
CA GLN A 424 -26.05 -9.85 -7.37
C GLN A 424 -26.67 -8.45 -7.45
N VAL A 425 -26.25 -7.51 -6.57
CA VAL A 425 -26.70 -6.12 -6.59
C VAL A 425 -25.98 -5.32 -7.68
N ILE A 426 -24.66 -5.50 -7.77
CA ILE A 426 -23.80 -4.68 -8.63
C ILE A 426 -24.01 -4.94 -10.14
N LYS A 427 -24.43 -6.15 -10.52
CA LYS A 427 -24.64 -6.52 -11.94
C LYS A 427 -25.58 -5.55 -12.67
N ASP A 428 -26.61 -5.04 -11.99
CA ASP A 428 -27.61 -4.16 -12.58
C ASP A 428 -27.01 -2.79 -12.98
N PHE A 429 -25.88 -2.44 -12.36
CA PHE A 429 -25.12 -1.21 -12.60
C PHE A 429 -23.92 -1.40 -13.53
N LYS A 430 -23.69 -2.64 -14.00
CA LYS A 430 -22.62 -3.06 -14.93
C LYS A 430 -21.20 -2.70 -14.48
N VAL A 431 -20.94 -2.77 -13.17
CA VAL A 431 -19.62 -2.51 -12.59
C VAL A 431 -18.85 -3.83 -12.52
N GLN A 432 -17.65 -3.87 -13.08
CA GLN A 432 -16.78 -5.05 -13.01
C GLN A 432 -16.02 -5.08 -11.69
N VAL A 433 -16.21 -6.14 -10.92
CA VAL A 433 -15.63 -6.34 -9.59
C VAL A 433 -14.42 -7.25 -9.67
N PHE A 434 -13.25 -6.69 -9.41
CA PHE A 434 -12.01 -7.42 -9.19
C PHE A 434 -11.99 -7.91 -7.76
N PHE A 435 -11.78 -9.22 -7.56
CA PHE A 435 -11.63 -9.77 -6.23
C PHE A 435 -10.41 -10.66 -6.14
N SER A 436 -9.80 -10.71 -4.96
CA SER A 436 -8.64 -11.56 -4.70
C SER A 436 -8.88 -12.35 -3.43
N PHE A 437 -8.26 -13.52 -3.37
CA PHE A 437 -8.33 -14.36 -2.19
C PHE A 437 -7.49 -13.79 -1.05
N GLU A 438 -7.72 -14.30 0.16
CA GLU A 438 -6.94 -13.95 1.35
C GLU A 438 -5.42 -13.97 1.10
N THR A 439 -4.75 -12.94 1.62
CA THR A 439 -3.30 -12.81 1.57
C THR A 439 -2.62 -13.88 2.41
N GLY A 440 -1.52 -14.45 1.91
CA GLY A 440 -0.74 -15.46 2.60
C GLY A 440 0.10 -16.29 1.64
N GLU A 441 0.99 -17.12 2.20
CA GLU A 441 1.90 -17.98 1.42
C GLU A 441 1.17 -18.85 0.39
N GLU A 442 -0.02 -19.33 0.74
CA GLU A 442 -0.87 -20.16 -0.12
C GLU A 442 -1.46 -19.41 -1.32
N THR A 443 -1.39 -18.09 -1.39
CA THR A 443 -1.95 -17.32 -2.51
C THR A 443 -0.90 -16.57 -3.32
N THR A 444 0.39 -16.87 -3.13
CA THR A 444 1.52 -16.22 -3.80
C THR A 444 1.87 -16.83 -5.17
N PHE A 445 2.77 -16.16 -5.90
CA PHE A 445 3.39 -16.71 -7.12
C PHE A 445 4.08 -18.05 -6.88
N ASN A 446 4.75 -18.22 -5.73
CA ASN A 446 5.39 -19.49 -5.37
C ASN A 446 4.35 -20.61 -5.25
N SER A 447 3.28 -20.39 -4.48
CA SER A 447 2.22 -21.40 -4.31
C SER A 447 1.54 -21.73 -5.63
N MET A 448 1.24 -20.72 -6.46
CA MET A 448 0.64 -20.95 -7.78
C MET A 448 1.58 -21.70 -8.74
N ALA A 449 2.89 -21.44 -8.68
CA ALA A 449 3.88 -22.15 -9.49
C ALA A 449 4.00 -23.64 -9.13
N THR A 450 3.70 -24.01 -7.88
CA THR A 450 3.78 -25.40 -7.39
C THR A 450 2.43 -26.12 -7.43
N ALA A 451 1.37 -25.50 -6.91
CA ALA A 451 0.05 -26.10 -6.74
C ALA A 451 -0.90 -25.86 -7.94
N GLY A 452 -0.57 -24.92 -8.83
CA GLY A 452 -1.41 -24.55 -9.97
C GLY A 452 -2.61 -23.68 -9.59
N ILE A 453 -3.57 -23.61 -10.52
CA ILE A 453 -4.73 -22.70 -10.43
C ILE A 453 -6.05 -23.37 -10.06
N ASP A 454 -6.11 -24.71 -10.05
CA ASP A 454 -7.37 -25.44 -9.91
C ASP A 454 -8.09 -25.10 -8.60
N LYS A 455 -7.37 -24.89 -7.49
CA LYS A 455 -7.97 -24.47 -6.21
C LYS A 455 -8.79 -23.18 -6.30
N TYR A 456 -8.37 -22.23 -7.13
CA TYR A 456 -9.08 -20.96 -7.32
C TYR A 456 -10.31 -21.15 -8.20
N ILE A 457 -10.20 -21.99 -9.23
CA ILE A 457 -11.31 -22.33 -10.13
C ILE A 457 -12.42 -23.03 -9.35
N ASP A 458 -12.05 -24.05 -8.57
CA ASP A 458 -12.98 -24.85 -7.78
C ASP A 458 -13.74 -23.97 -6.78
N LYS A 459 -13.03 -23.07 -6.08
CA LYS A 459 -13.65 -22.13 -5.14
C LYS A 459 -14.58 -21.12 -5.83
N CYS A 460 -14.29 -20.74 -7.08
CA CYS A 460 -15.14 -19.85 -7.87
C CYS A 460 -16.34 -20.55 -8.53
N GLY A 461 -16.46 -21.88 -8.48
CA GLY A 461 -17.48 -22.63 -9.24
C GLY A 461 -18.92 -22.17 -8.99
N LEU A 462 -19.22 -21.71 -7.78
CA LEU A 462 -20.51 -21.16 -7.36
C LEU A 462 -20.82 -19.75 -7.89
N LEU A 463 -19.81 -19.03 -8.40
CA LEU A 463 -19.94 -17.73 -9.05
C LEU A 463 -20.05 -17.83 -10.59
N VAL A 464 -19.87 -19.02 -11.17
CA VAL A 464 -19.93 -19.25 -12.64
C VAL A 464 -21.36 -19.58 -13.07
N ARG A 465 -21.71 -19.26 -14.33
CA ARG A 465 -23.05 -19.48 -14.94
C ARG A 465 -24.17 -18.74 -14.20
N LYS A 466 -23.85 -17.56 -13.67
CA LYS A 466 -24.79 -16.61 -13.06
C LYS A 466 -24.83 -15.37 -13.95
N GLU A 467 -25.92 -14.60 -13.87
CA GLU A 467 -26.04 -13.34 -14.62
C GLU A 467 -24.92 -12.36 -14.25
N PHE A 468 -24.50 -12.34 -12.99
CA PHE A 468 -23.40 -11.49 -12.54
C PHE A 468 -22.00 -12.02 -12.91
N SER A 469 -21.86 -13.23 -13.46
CA SER A 469 -20.55 -13.86 -13.71
C SER A 469 -19.66 -13.01 -14.64
N GLU A 470 -20.25 -12.29 -15.58
CA GLU A 470 -19.51 -11.42 -16.50
C GLU A 470 -18.85 -10.20 -15.83
N PHE A 471 -19.33 -9.85 -14.62
CA PHE A 471 -18.81 -8.75 -13.84
C PHE A 471 -17.84 -9.21 -12.74
N ALA A 472 -17.72 -10.52 -12.50
CA ALA A 472 -16.83 -11.06 -11.47
C ALA A 472 -15.45 -11.40 -12.07
N VAL A 473 -14.39 -10.81 -11.54
CA VAL A 473 -13.02 -10.95 -12.04
C VAL A 473 -12.08 -11.45 -10.91
N PRO A 474 -11.85 -12.77 -10.77
CA PRO A 474 -10.89 -13.30 -9.81
C PRO A 474 -9.48 -12.93 -10.24
N SER A 475 -8.73 -12.29 -9.35
CA SER A 475 -7.36 -11.82 -9.58
C SER A 475 -6.38 -12.68 -8.80
N VAL A 476 -5.37 -13.25 -9.49
CA VAL A 476 -4.38 -14.17 -8.91
C VAL A 476 -3.02 -14.06 -9.61
N PRO A 477 -1.93 -14.46 -8.96
CA PRO A 477 -1.78 -14.65 -7.51
C PRO A 477 -1.63 -13.29 -6.78
N ASN A 478 -1.69 -13.32 -5.45
CA ASN A 478 -1.35 -12.19 -4.59
C ASN A 478 0.17 -11.93 -4.62
N PHE A 479 0.55 -10.70 -4.28
CA PHE A 479 1.92 -10.23 -4.35
C PHE A 479 2.61 -10.30 -2.98
N THR A 480 3.88 -10.67 -2.97
CA THR A 480 4.72 -10.79 -1.76
C THR A 480 5.61 -9.57 -1.61
N ILE A 481 5.40 -8.82 -0.51
CA ILE A 481 6.26 -7.69 -0.13
C ILE A 481 7.38 -8.18 0.77
N ILE A 482 7.05 -8.94 1.83
CA ILE A 482 8.02 -9.61 2.70
C ILE A 482 7.64 -11.10 2.77
N PRO A 483 8.47 -12.02 2.26
CA PRO A 483 8.29 -13.47 2.42
C PRO A 483 8.39 -13.90 3.89
N LYS A 484 7.59 -14.88 4.33
CA LYS A 484 7.62 -15.34 5.74
C LYS A 484 8.97 -15.94 6.15
N ASP A 485 9.71 -16.54 5.23
CA ASP A 485 11.02 -17.14 5.47
C ASP A 485 12.17 -16.12 5.55
N LYS A 486 11.93 -14.89 5.09
CA LYS A 486 12.92 -13.79 5.06
C LYS A 486 12.51 -12.58 5.89
N SER A 487 11.69 -12.79 6.92
CA SER A 487 11.06 -11.72 7.70
C SER A 487 11.66 -11.48 9.08
N GLY A 488 12.80 -12.12 9.37
CA GLY A 488 13.52 -11.95 10.63
C GLY A 488 14.24 -10.61 10.67
N VAL A 489 13.96 -9.82 11.71
CA VAL A 489 14.62 -8.55 12.01
C VAL A 489 15.48 -8.75 13.25
N VAL A 490 16.77 -8.41 13.16
CA VAL A 490 17.65 -8.44 14.33
C VAL A 490 17.48 -7.13 15.08
N ILE A 491 17.07 -7.20 16.34
CA ILE A 491 16.93 -6.01 17.19
C ILE A 491 18.29 -5.68 17.81
N ASP A 492 18.81 -6.59 18.64
CA ASP A 492 20.14 -6.52 19.25
C ASP A 492 20.47 -7.86 19.95
N SER A 493 21.66 -7.96 20.55
CA SER A 493 22.05 -9.06 21.43
C SER A 493 21.90 -8.69 22.91
N LYS A 494 21.65 -9.69 23.77
CA LYS A 494 21.75 -9.50 25.22
C LYS A 494 23.15 -9.08 25.63
N MET A 495 23.22 -8.28 26.68
CA MET A 495 24.47 -7.85 27.28
C MET A 495 24.82 -8.75 28.46
N LEU A 496 26.08 -9.15 28.51
CA LEU A 496 26.66 -10.05 29.51
C LEU A 496 27.79 -9.34 30.26
N GLN A 497 27.90 -9.62 31.55
CA GLN A 497 29.06 -9.23 32.34
C GLN A 497 30.19 -10.24 32.11
N THR A 498 31.42 -9.75 31.93
CA THR A 498 32.61 -10.60 31.82
C THR A 498 33.15 -10.93 33.22
N GLU A 499 33.94 -12.00 33.32
CA GLU A 499 34.54 -12.45 34.59
C GLU A 499 35.47 -11.38 35.19
N ASP A 500 35.99 -10.48 34.36
CA ASP A 500 36.89 -9.38 34.72
C ASP A 500 36.16 -8.09 35.15
N GLY A 501 34.83 -8.11 35.26
CA GLY A 501 34.01 -6.95 35.65
C GLY A 501 33.57 -6.04 34.49
N GLY A 502 34.09 -6.27 33.29
CA GLY A 502 33.67 -5.62 32.04
C GLY A 502 32.33 -6.13 31.49
N VAL A 503 31.95 -5.63 30.31
CA VAL A 503 30.66 -5.94 29.65
C VAL A 503 30.84 -6.18 28.16
N LYS A 504 30.13 -7.17 27.63
CA LYS A 504 30.13 -7.48 26.19
C LYS A 504 28.75 -7.89 25.69
N LEU A 505 28.51 -7.67 24.40
CA LEU A 505 27.34 -8.23 23.73
C LEU A 505 27.55 -9.72 23.47
N SER A 506 26.55 -10.53 23.79
CA SER A 506 26.58 -11.97 23.52
C SER A 506 26.65 -12.26 22.02
N GLN A 507 27.50 -13.21 21.66
CA GLN A 507 27.61 -13.76 20.31
C GLN A 507 26.86 -15.09 20.17
N GLU A 508 26.29 -15.59 21.28
CA GLU A 508 25.52 -16.83 21.28
C GLU A 508 24.22 -16.65 20.52
N LYS A 509 23.87 -17.64 19.68
CA LYS A 509 22.67 -17.55 18.83
C LYS A 509 21.37 -17.41 19.63
N GLU A 510 21.35 -17.91 20.86
CA GLU A 510 20.20 -17.87 21.77
C GLU A 510 19.96 -16.47 22.36
N ASP A 511 21.00 -15.64 22.41
CA ASP A 511 20.96 -14.31 23.00
C ASP A 511 20.71 -13.19 21.99
N ILE A 512 20.64 -13.53 20.69
CA ILE A 512 20.28 -12.60 19.63
C ILE A 512 18.75 -12.44 19.62
N LEU A 513 18.26 -11.27 20.03
CA LEU A 513 16.85 -10.96 19.99
C LEU A 513 16.41 -10.63 18.56
N LYS A 514 15.59 -11.51 17.99
CA LYS A 514 14.95 -11.32 16.69
C LYS A 514 13.44 -11.12 16.82
N LEU A 515 12.91 -10.23 16.00
CA LEU A 515 11.48 -10.07 15.73
C LEU A 515 11.15 -10.72 14.39
N TRP A 516 10.00 -11.39 14.30
CA TRP A 516 9.57 -12.06 13.07
C TRP A 516 8.32 -11.37 12.55
N ILE A 517 8.43 -10.69 11.41
CA ILE A 517 7.26 -10.14 10.76
C ILE A 517 6.54 -11.31 10.09
N GLU A 518 5.29 -11.60 10.45
CA GLU A 518 4.53 -12.55 9.66
C GLU A 518 4.39 -11.99 8.24
N GLY A 519 4.84 -12.72 7.21
CA GLY A 519 5.00 -12.20 5.84
C GLY A 519 3.88 -11.25 5.38
N VAL A 520 4.27 -10.20 4.64
CA VAL A 520 3.40 -9.08 4.25
C VAL A 520 3.10 -9.19 2.76
N TYR A 521 1.82 -9.10 2.39
CA TYR A 521 1.36 -9.29 1.03
C TYR A 521 0.43 -8.18 0.56
N VAL A 522 0.20 -8.13 -0.76
CA VAL A 522 -0.79 -7.25 -1.38
C VAL A 522 -1.78 -8.08 -2.19
N GLY A 523 -3.07 -7.83 -1.98
CA GLY A 523 -4.14 -8.48 -2.72
C GLY A 523 -4.06 -8.18 -4.23
N ALA A 524 -4.20 -9.20 -5.06
CA ALA A 524 -4.10 -9.09 -6.51
C ALA A 524 -5.15 -8.15 -7.12
N ALA A 525 -6.31 -8.02 -6.46
CA ALA A 525 -7.43 -7.22 -6.94
C ALA A 525 -7.10 -5.73 -7.06
N TYR A 526 -6.30 -5.18 -6.13
CA TYR A 526 -5.90 -3.77 -6.21
C TYR A 526 -5.03 -3.49 -7.42
N VAL A 527 -4.05 -4.35 -7.69
CA VAL A 527 -3.15 -4.22 -8.84
C VAL A 527 -3.91 -4.43 -10.14
N ALA A 528 -4.83 -5.41 -10.18
CA ALA A 528 -5.64 -5.71 -11.37
C ALA A 528 -6.57 -4.54 -11.71
N ALA A 529 -7.34 -4.06 -10.74
CA ALA A 529 -8.19 -2.89 -10.93
C ALA A 529 -7.37 -1.63 -11.25
N GLY A 530 -6.19 -1.46 -10.62
CA GLY A 530 -5.30 -0.33 -10.85
C GLY A 530 -4.76 -0.27 -12.27
N ILE A 531 -4.25 -1.40 -12.80
CA ILE A 531 -3.72 -1.44 -14.17
C ILE A 531 -4.84 -1.26 -15.19
N VAL A 532 -6.02 -1.85 -14.93
CA VAL A 532 -7.23 -1.69 -15.76
C VAL A 532 -7.68 -0.23 -15.80
N ALA A 533 -7.74 0.41 -14.63
CA ALA A 533 -8.08 1.82 -14.50
C ALA A 533 -7.04 2.74 -15.17
N ALA A 534 -5.75 2.39 -15.09
CA ALA A 534 -4.67 3.17 -15.68
C ALA A 534 -4.75 3.18 -17.22
N TYR A 535 -4.91 2.00 -17.85
CA TYR A 535 -4.96 1.93 -19.32
C TYR A 535 -6.25 2.48 -19.94
N GLN A 536 -7.25 2.83 -19.14
CA GLN A 536 -8.39 3.63 -19.63
C GLN A 536 -7.95 5.02 -20.11
N CYS A 537 -6.88 5.56 -19.51
CA CYS A 537 -6.35 6.87 -19.87
C CYS A 537 -5.61 6.83 -21.21
N PRO A 538 -5.98 7.66 -22.19
CA PRO A 538 -5.26 7.75 -23.46
C PRO A 538 -3.80 8.17 -23.29
N GLU A 539 -3.52 9.10 -22.36
CA GLU A 539 -2.15 9.56 -22.10
C GLU A 539 -1.28 8.46 -21.48
N TYR A 540 -1.86 7.51 -20.74
CA TYR A 540 -1.13 6.33 -20.26
C TYR A 540 -0.75 5.41 -21.41
N LEU A 541 -1.71 5.09 -22.29
CA LEU A 541 -1.42 4.27 -23.47
C LEU A 541 -0.38 4.94 -24.39
N ARG A 542 -0.38 6.26 -24.52
CA ARG A 542 0.58 7.00 -25.36
C ARG A 542 2.04 6.87 -24.90
N GLU A 543 2.31 6.52 -23.65
CA GLU A 543 3.68 6.29 -23.17
C GLU A 543 4.29 5.04 -23.79
N SER A 544 3.49 4.00 -24.04
CA SER A 544 3.94 2.70 -24.53
C SER A 544 3.51 2.36 -25.97
N PHE A 545 2.52 3.10 -26.50
CA PHE A 545 1.92 2.86 -27.81
C PHE A 545 1.99 4.12 -28.69
N LYS A 546 2.39 3.95 -29.95
CA LYS A 546 2.53 5.06 -30.92
C LYS A 546 1.19 5.53 -31.47
N THR A 547 0.25 4.61 -31.70
CA THR A 547 -1.04 4.84 -32.36
C THR A 547 -2.18 4.84 -31.34
N VAL A 548 -2.34 5.96 -30.64
CA VAL A 548 -3.40 6.14 -29.63
C VAL A 548 -4.18 7.43 -29.90
N SER A 549 -5.50 7.32 -29.96
CA SER A 549 -6.41 8.47 -30.09
C SER A 549 -6.58 9.15 -28.74
N ARG A 550 -6.63 10.48 -28.71
CA ARG A 550 -6.97 11.24 -27.48
C ARG A 550 -8.46 11.29 -27.19
N GLU A 551 -9.28 10.95 -28.18
CA GLU A 551 -10.73 11.09 -28.10
C GLU A 551 -11.41 9.91 -27.42
N PHE A 552 -10.76 8.74 -27.38
CA PHE A 552 -11.36 7.50 -26.89
C PHE A 552 -10.68 7.00 -25.63
N PRO A 553 -11.43 6.52 -24.63
CA PRO A 553 -10.84 5.79 -23.52
C PRO A 553 -10.33 4.41 -23.96
N GLY A 554 -9.48 3.80 -23.15
CA GLY A 554 -8.97 2.43 -23.34
C GLY A 554 -10.00 1.31 -23.06
N VAL A 555 -11.29 1.53 -23.29
CA VAL A 555 -12.35 0.55 -22.96
C VAL A 555 -12.29 -0.72 -23.82
N ARG A 556 -11.85 -0.60 -25.07
CA ARG A 556 -11.68 -1.72 -26.01
C ARG A 556 -10.26 -2.31 -25.98
N PHE A 557 -9.35 -1.71 -25.21
CA PHE A 557 -7.96 -2.16 -25.12
C PHE A 557 -7.92 -3.58 -24.55
N ASP A 558 -7.47 -4.52 -25.37
CA ASP A 558 -7.24 -5.90 -24.95
C ASP A 558 -5.79 -6.07 -24.51
N ILE A 559 -5.56 -6.18 -23.20
CA ILE A 559 -4.23 -6.37 -22.65
C ILE A 559 -3.60 -7.71 -23.06
N GLU A 560 -4.40 -8.72 -23.43
CA GLU A 560 -3.90 -10.01 -23.91
C GLU A 560 -3.49 -9.99 -25.39
N ALA A 561 -3.86 -8.95 -26.15
CA ALA A 561 -3.61 -8.91 -27.58
C ALA A 561 -2.13 -8.64 -27.91
N GLY A 562 -1.49 -9.56 -28.64
CA GLY A 562 -0.12 -9.39 -29.14
C GLY A 562 0.89 -9.08 -28.02
N GLU A 563 1.58 -7.94 -28.14
CA GLU A 563 2.58 -7.49 -27.16
C GLU A 563 1.99 -6.56 -26.09
N ASN A 564 0.67 -6.39 -26.01
CA ASN A 564 0.04 -5.38 -25.16
C ASN A 564 0.39 -5.58 -23.67
N GLY A 565 0.32 -6.80 -23.15
CA GLY A 565 0.69 -7.11 -21.76
C GLY A 565 2.18 -6.93 -21.45
N LEU A 566 3.04 -6.85 -22.47
CA LEU A 566 4.47 -6.53 -22.34
C LEU A 566 4.74 -5.01 -22.37
N ARG A 567 3.78 -4.22 -22.86
CA ARG A 567 3.83 -2.75 -22.94
C ARG A 567 3.10 -2.08 -21.78
N ALA A 568 1.94 -2.62 -21.40
CA ALA A 568 1.15 -2.21 -20.25
C ALA A 568 1.50 -3.10 -19.04
N ILE A 569 2.68 -2.87 -18.49
CA ILE A 569 3.23 -3.65 -17.36
C ILE A 569 2.79 -3.07 -16.02
N THR A 570 2.74 -3.90 -14.98
CA THR A 570 2.47 -3.42 -13.61
C THR A 570 3.69 -2.65 -13.06
N THR A 571 3.52 -1.95 -11.93
CA THR A 571 4.65 -1.40 -11.17
C THR A 571 5.28 -2.38 -10.19
N MET A 572 4.81 -3.62 -10.16
CA MET A 572 5.29 -4.66 -9.26
C MET A 572 6.56 -5.30 -9.81
N ALA A 573 7.55 -5.49 -8.94
CA ALA A 573 8.79 -6.18 -9.27
C ALA A 573 8.54 -7.70 -9.37
N LYS A 574 9.39 -8.39 -10.12
CA LYS A 574 9.35 -9.86 -10.21
C LYS A 574 9.47 -10.53 -8.84
N GLU A 575 8.80 -11.67 -8.69
CA GLU A 575 8.84 -12.49 -7.48
C GLU A 575 9.57 -13.81 -7.70
N ILE A 576 9.31 -14.44 -8.84
CA ILE A 576 9.89 -15.73 -9.25
C ILE A 576 10.52 -15.60 -10.65
N SER A 577 11.26 -16.62 -11.08
CA SER A 577 11.88 -16.68 -12.41
C SER A 577 10.89 -16.92 -13.56
N GLY A 578 9.68 -17.40 -13.24
CA GLY A 578 8.61 -17.68 -14.19
C GLY A 578 7.87 -18.98 -13.84
N PHE A 579 6.73 -19.20 -14.48
CA PHE A 579 5.99 -20.45 -14.39
C PHE A 579 6.60 -21.53 -15.31
N THR A 580 6.49 -22.79 -14.87
CA THR A 580 6.84 -23.93 -15.71
C THR A 580 5.86 -24.07 -16.88
N ASN A 581 6.27 -24.73 -17.96
CA ASN A 581 5.40 -24.93 -19.13
C ASN A 581 4.09 -25.63 -18.78
N ASN A 582 4.12 -26.62 -17.88
CA ASN A 582 2.92 -27.32 -17.42
C ASN A 582 1.90 -26.37 -16.77
N ILE A 583 2.38 -25.41 -15.97
CA ILE A 583 1.50 -24.41 -15.33
C ILE A 583 0.95 -23.43 -16.38
N LYS A 584 1.79 -22.97 -17.31
CA LYS A 584 1.37 -22.10 -18.43
C LYS A 584 0.31 -22.76 -19.31
N ASP A 585 0.51 -24.03 -19.66
CA ASP A 585 -0.43 -24.82 -20.45
C ASP A 585 -1.74 -25.02 -19.70
N SER A 586 -1.69 -25.24 -18.39
CA SER A 586 -2.89 -25.32 -17.55
C SER A 586 -3.66 -24.00 -17.53
N ILE A 587 -2.98 -22.86 -17.35
CA ILE A 587 -3.59 -21.53 -17.38
C ILE A 587 -4.22 -21.25 -18.76
N ASN A 588 -3.52 -21.56 -19.85
CA ASN A 588 -4.02 -21.36 -21.20
C ASN A 588 -5.22 -22.25 -21.53
N ARG A 589 -5.21 -23.51 -21.08
CA ARG A 589 -6.32 -24.44 -21.30
C ARG A 589 -7.57 -24.03 -20.52
N LYS A 590 -7.40 -23.53 -19.29
CA LYS A 590 -8.53 -23.14 -18.44
C LYS A 590 -9.05 -21.73 -18.75
N ASN A 591 -8.19 -20.84 -19.29
CA ASN A 591 -8.48 -19.43 -19.56
C ASN A 591 -9.17 -18.73 -18.37
N PHE A 592 -8.72 -18.96 -17.14
CA PHE A 592 -9.40 -18.51 -15.93
C PHE A 592 -8.80 -17.22 -15.35
N GLY A 593 -9.67 -16.26 -15.04
CA GLY A 593 -9.38 -15.09 -14.21
C GLY A 593 -8.40 -14.06 -14.78
N PHE A 594 -8.07 -13.08 -13.94
CA PHE A 594 -7.02 -12.11 -14.14
C PHE A 594 -5.72 -12.66 -13.54
N VAL A 595 -4.86 -13.19 -14.41
CA VAL A 595 -3.64 -13.90 -13.99
C VAL A 595 -2.42 -13.03 -14.24
N PHE A 596 -1.68 -12.74 -13.18
CA PHE A 596 -0.36 -12.11 -13.28
C PHE A 596 0.73 -13.14 -13.56
N SER A 597 1.81 -12.69 -14.19
CA SER A 597 2.98 -13.50 -14.43
C SER A 597 4.29 -12.78 -14.14
N SER A 598 5.23 -13.52 -13.57
CA SER A 598 6.59 -13.08 -13.24
C SER A 598 7.62 -13.57 -14.28
N GLU A 599 7.19 -13.84 -15.52
CA GLU A 599 8.07 -14.34 -16.58
C GLU A 599 9.26 -13.41 -16.90
N ASN A 600 10.36 -14.03 -17.30
CA ASN A 600 11.40 -13.35 -18.06
C ASN A 600 10.94 -13.13 -19.51
N ALA A 601 10.50 -11.90 -19.80
CA ALA A 601 10.12 -11.46 -21.13
C ALA A 601 11.07 -10.36 -21.63
N GLN A 602 11.24 -10.31 -22.96
CA GLN A 602 11.92 -9.22 -23.65
C GLN A 602 10.97 -8.56 -24.63
N LEU A 603 11.03 -7.24 -24.70
CA LEU A 603 10.32 -6.45 -25.68
C LEU A 603 11.32 -5.57 -26.41
N GLN A 604 11.46 -5.74 -27.73
CA GLN A 604 12.38 -4.96 -28.57
C GLN A 604 13.83 -4.97 -28.05
N GLY A 605 14.30 -6.13 -27.57
CA GLY A 605 15.65 -6.31 -27.04
C GLY A 605 15.88 -5.74 -25.62
N LYS A 606 14.83 -5.26 -24.94
CA LYS A 606 14.89 -4.82 -23.54
C LYS A 606 14.21 -5.84 -22.63
N ASP A 607 14.89 -6.20 -21.55
CA ASP A 607 14.31 -7.06 -20.51
C ASP A 607 13.18 -6.35 -19.77
N ILE A 608 12.04 -7.03 -19.65
CA ILE A 608 10.95 -6.62 -18.79
C ILE A 608 11.23 -7.18 -17.41
N LYS A 609 11.53 -6.31 -16.45
CA LYS A 609 11.83 -6.65 -15.05
C LYS A 609 10.64 -6.51 -14.10
N ARG A 610 9.43 -6.37 -14.64
CA ARG A 610 8.19 -6.19 -13.88
C ARG A 610 7.23 -7.34 -14.12
N ILE A 611 6.28 -7.51 -13.20
CA ILE A 611 5.18 -8.45 -13.37
C ILE A 611 4.26 -7.97 -14.49
N THR A 612 3.86 -8.89 -15.35
CA THR A 612 2.97 -8.64 -16.49
C THR A 612 1.61 -9.30 -16.26
N VAL A 613 0.64 -8.93 -17.09
CA VAL A 613 -0.67 -9.58 -17.13
C VAL A 613 -0.63 -10.69 -18.18
N TYR A 614 -0.92 -11.91 -17.76
CA TYR A 614 -0.90 -13.11 -18.60
C TYR A 614 -2.29 -13.47 -19.14
N LYS A 615 -3.33 -13.29 -18.32
CA LYS A 615 -4.75 -13.44 -18.69
C LYS A 615 -5.58 -12.35 -18.03
N ALA A 616 -6.65 -11.92 -18.68
CA ALA A 616 -7.61 -10.92 -18.20
C ALA A 616 -9.04 -11.37 -18.50
N ARG A 617 -9.52 -12.35 -17.72
CA ARG A 617 -10.81 -13.02 -17.92
C ARG A 617 -11.77 -12.81 -16.76
N SER A 618 -13.05 -12.64 -17.08
CA SER A 618 -14.16 -12.64 -16.11
C SER A 618 -14.62 -14.07 -15.82
N LEU A 619 -15.65 -14.25 -14.99
CA LEU A 619 -16.29 -15.56 -14.81
C LEU A 619 -17.41 -15.84 -15.84
N ALA A 620 -17.60 -14.98 -16.84
CA ALA A 620 -18.52 -15.28 -17.94
C ALA A 620 -18.02 -16.51 -18.72
N SER A 621 -18.85 -17.55 -18.78
CA SER A 621 -18.52 -18.78 -19.50
C SER A 621 -18.96 -18.69 -20.95
N THR A 622 -18.08 -19.13 -21.84
CA THR A 622 -18.28 -19.32 -23.29
C THR A 622 -17.92 -20.76 -23.64
N ASP A 623 -18.18 -21.19 -24.88
CA ASP A 623 -17.82 -22.53 -25.35
C ASP A 623 -16.29 -22.78 -25.31
N ASP A 624 -15.49 -21.71 -25.43
CA ASP A 624 -14.02 -21.75 -25.45
C ASP A 624 -13.35 -21.42 -24.09
N GLY A 625 -14.13 -21.41 -22.99
CA GLY A 625 -13.66 -21.09 -21.64
C GLY A 625 -14.23 -19.77 -21.12
N PHE A 626 -13.43 -18.95 -20.43
CA PHE A 626 -13.93 -17.68 -19.88
C PHE A 626 -13.67 -16.48 -20.80
N ASP A 627 -14.58 -15.51 -20.73
CA ASP A 627 -14.57 -14.35 -21.63
C ASP A 627 -13.63 -13.23 -21.17
N SER A 628 -13.08 -12.49 -22.13
CA SER A 628 -12.17 -11.36 -21.89
C SER A 628 -12.90 -10.16 -21.29
N ILE A 629 -12.32 -9.56 -20.25
CA ILE A 629 -12.94 -8.43 -19.51
C ILE A 629 -13.22 -7.20 -20.38
N TYR A 630 -12.42 -6.98 -21.43
CA TYR A 630 -12.59 -5.82 -22.32
C TYR A 630 -13.91 -5.89 -23.08
N LYS A 631 -14.44 -7.10 -23.37
CA LYS A 631 -15.71 -7.26 -24.11
C LYS A 631 -16.87 -6.73 -23.28
N THR A 632 -16.93 -7.05 -21.99
CA THR A 632 -17.91 -6.48 -21.06
C THR A 632 -17.72 -4.97 -20.90
N LEU A 633 -16.48 -4.50 -20.83
CA LEU A 633 -16.17 -3.08 -20.68
C LEU A 633 -16.62 -2.24 -21.88
N VAL A 634 -16.24 -2.63 -23.10
CA VAL A 634 -16.61 -1.93 -24.32
C VAL A 634 -18.11 -2.01 -24.59
N SER A 635 -18.75 -3.16 -24.29
CA SER A 635 -20.21 -3.30 -24.42
C SER A 635 -20.95 -2.33 -23.51
N THR A 636 -20.52 -2.22 -22.24
CA THR A 636 -21.08 -1.27 -21.27
C THR A 636 -20.88 0.18 -21.72
N TYR A 637 -19.71 0.50 -22.29
CA TYR A 637 -19.43 1.82 -22.84
C TYR A 637 -20.33 2.15 -24.04
N ILE A 638 -20.47 1.22 -24.99
CA ILE A 638 -21.33 1.40 -26.17
C ILE A 638 -22.78 1.62 -25.74
N GLU A 639 -23.29 0.83 -24.81
CA GLU A 639 -24.66 0.97 -24.31
C GLU A 639 -24.90 2.32 -23.63
N ARG A 640 -23.96 2.81 -22.81
CA ARG A 640 -24.06 4.12 -22.17
C ARG A 640 -24.06 5.26 -23.20
N ILE A 641 -23.19 5.20 -24.20
CA ILE A 641 -23.18 6.19 -25.29
C ILE A 641 -24.46 6.12 -26.12
N LEU A 642 -24.95 4.91 -26.41
CA LEU A 642 -26.19 4.69 -27.12
C LEU A 642 -27.37 5.30 -26.35
N ARG A 643 -27.49 5.01 -25.05
CA ARG A 643 -28.52 5.57 -24.18
C ARG A 643 -28.53 7.10 -24.22
N PHE A 644 -27.37 7.72 -24.06
CA PHE A 644 -27.22 9.17 -24.08
C PHE A 644 -27.60 9.78 -25.43
N GLN A 645 -27.02 9.29 -26.53
CA GLN A 645 -27.23 9.86 -27.85
C GLN A 645 -28.63 9.61 -28.40
N THR A 646 -29.30 8.56 -27.94
CA THR A 646 -30.67 8.24 -28.36
C THR A 646 -31.73 8.87 -27.47
N GLY A 647 -31.34 9.46 -26.34
CA GLY A 647 -32.26 10.02 -25.36
C GLY A 647 -33.12 8.93 -24.71
N ASP A 648 -32.45 7.95 -24.09
CA ASP A 648 -33.04 6.76 -23.46
C ASP A 648 -33.71 5.82 -24.48
N PHE A 649 -32.95 5.40 -25.49
CA PHE A 649 -33.33 4.35 -26.45
C PHE A 649 -34.59 4.65 -27.27
N LYS A 650 -34.76 5.90 -27.71
CA LYS A 650 -35.84 6.27 -28.64
C LYS A 650 -35.61 5.65 -30.01
N HIS A 651 -36.66 5.02 -30.55
CA HIS A 651 -36.64 4.25 -31.80
C HIS A 651 -35.92 4.98 -32.97
N ASP A 652 -36.38 6.18 -33.34
CA ASP A 652 -35.82 6.94 -34.48
C ASP A 652 -34.33 7.25 -34.31
N ASN A 653 -33.92 7.51 -33.07
CA ASN A 653 -32.54 7.85 -32.76
C ASN A 653 -31.64 6.61 -32.78
N ILE A 654 -32.15 5.43 -32.42
CA ILE A 654 -31.43 4.16 -32.56
C ILE A 654 -31.12 3.92 -34.05
N VAL A 655 -32.12 4.06 -34.93
CA VAL A 655 -31.92 3.94 -36.39
C VAL A 655 -30.87 4.92 -36.89
N LYS A 656 -30.91 6.17 -36.42
CA LYS A 656 -29.90 7.19 -36.76
C LYS A 656 -28.50 6.82 -36.25
N PHE A 657 -28.39 6.28 -35.04
CA PHE A 657 -27.12 5.88 -34.41
C PHE A 657 -26.38 4.83 -35.25
N PHE A 658 -27.10 3.83 -35.74
CA PHE A 658 -26.56 2.73 -36.54
C PHE A 658 -26.56 2.97 -38.06
N SER A 659 -27.04 4.14 -38.52
CA SER A 659 -27.09 4.47 -39.95
C SER A 659 -25.69 4.60 -40.59
N ASN A 660 -25.61 4.41 -41.91
CA ASN A 660 -24.38 4.58 -42.69
C ASN A 660 -24.04 6.06 -43.00
N ASN A 661 -24.74 7.01 -42.38
CA ASN A 661 -24.45 8.43 -42.55
C ASN A 661 -23.11 8.76 -41.88
N PRO A 662 -22.17 9.48 -42.52
CA PRO A 662 -20.88 9.85 -41.93
C PRO A 662 -20.95 10.53 -40.56
N SER A 663 -22.07 11.20 -40.25
CA SER A 663 -22.31 11.85 -38.96
C SER A 663 -22.79 10.91 -37.84
N SER A 664 -23.19 9.67 -38.16
CA SER A 664 -23.67 8.69 -37.20
C SER A 664 -22.54 8.23 -36.28
N GLN A 665 -22.89 7.77 -35.08
CA GLN A 665 -21.89 7.32 -34.12
C GLN A 665 -21.18 6.04 -34.57
N LYS A 666 -21.93 5.09 -35.17
CA LYS A 666 -21.35 3.89 -35.77
C LYS A 666 -20.33 4.26 -36.84
N SER A 667 -20.68 5.13 -37.79
CA SER A 667 -19.78 5.54 -38.87
C SER A 667 -18.54 6.29 -38.37
N LYS A 668 -18.68 7.13 -37.33
CA LYS A 668 -17.53 7.78 -36.67
C LYS A 668 -16.56 6.76 -36.09
N TRP A 669 -17.05 5.79 -35.31
CA TRP A 669 -16.18 4.75 -34.73
C TRP A 669 -15.52 3.87 -35.79
N LEU A 670 -16.24 3.51 -36.86
CA LEU A 670 -15.67 2.78 -38.00
C LEU A 670 -14.59 3.59 -38.73
N GLY A 671 -14.79 4.90 -38.89
CA GLY A 671 -13.84 5.80 -39.55
C GLY A 671 -12.55 6.04 -38.75
N THR A 672 -12.55 5.73 -37.45
CA THR A 672 -11.41 5.91 -36.56
C THR A 672 -10.65 4.61 -36.22
N ARG A 673 -10.79 3.56 -37.03
CA ARG A 673 -10.02 2.32 -36.87
C ARG A 673 -8.51 2.57 -36.96
N GLY A 674 -7.73 1.67 -36.35
CA GLY A 674 -6.26 1.68 -36.41
C GLY A 674 -5.56 2.27 -35.17
N TYR A 675 -6.29 2.92 -34.26
CA TYR A 675 -5.76 3.24 -32.94
C TYR A 675 -5.94 2.08 -31.96
N VAL A 676 -4.99 1.91 -31.04
CA VAL A 676 -5.00 0.85 -30.01
C VAL A 676 -6.25 0.92 -29.11
N ASN A 677 -6.77 2.12 -28.89
CA ASN A 677 -7.97 2.40 -28.09
C ASN A 677 -9.21 2.74 -28.95
N SER A 678 -9.23 2.38 -30.23
CA SER A 678 -10.43 2.52 -31.06
C SER A 678 -11.57 1.69 -30.46
N ILE A 679 -12.78 2.25 -30.41
CA ILE A 679 -13.98 1.55 -29.88
C ILE A 679 -14.34 0.33 -30.73
N ILE A 680 -14.15 0.44 -32.05
CA ILE A 680 -14.28 -0.66 -33.01
C ILE A 680 -12.90 -0.89 -33.62
N GLN A 681 -12.37 -2.11 -33.51
CA GLN A 681 -11.12 -2.52 -34.14
C GLN A 681 -11.35 -3.26 -35.47
N ASP A 682 -10.27 -3.63 -36.14
CA ASP A 682 -10.35 -4.50 -37.31
C ASP A 682 -10.87 -5.88 -36.90
N GLY A 683 -11.87 -6.39 -37.63
CA GLY A 683 -12.58 -7.63 -37.28
C GLY A 683 -13.77 -7.44 -36.33
N ASP A 684 -13.96 -6.24 -35.78
CA ASP A 684 -15.15 -5.89 -35.00
C ASP A 684 -16.25 -5.27 -35.89
N ASP A 685 -17.51 -5.55 -35.57
CA ASP A 685 -18.69 -4.90 -36.18
C ASP A 685 -19.84 -4.81 -35.16
N MET A 686 -20.86 -4.02 -35.47
CA MET A 686 -22.06 -3.88 -34.65
C MET A 686 -23.31 -3.86 -35.53
N SER A 687 -24.26 -4.74 -35.28
CA SER A 687 -25.57 -4.75 -35.91
C SER A 687 -26.69 -4.57 -34.89
N TYR A 688 -27.88 -4.27 -35.38
CA TYR A 688 -29.07 -4.15 -34.53
C TYR A 688 -30.29 -4.71 -35.24
N ILE A 689 -31.21 -5.26 -34.47
CA ILE A 689 -32.52 -5.76 -34.89
C ILE A 689 -33.55 -5.22 -33.92
N ILE A 690 -34.52 -4.47 -34.43
CA ILE A 690 -35.66 -4.00 -33.63
C ILE A 690 -36.80 -5.00 -33.80
N ASP A 691 -37.26 -5.55 -32.68
CA ASP A 691 -38.50 -6.30 -32.62
C ASP A 691 -39.65 -5.39 -32.18
N ASP A 692 -40.42 -4.91 -33.16
CA ASP A 692 -41.57 -4.04 -32.95
C ASP A 692 -42.70 -4.70 -32.13
N LYS A 693 -42.71 -6.04 -31.99
CA LYS A 693 -43.72 -6.76 -31.19
C LYS A 693 -43.40 -6.73 -29.71
N SER A 694 -42.13 -6.91 -29.35
CA SER A 694 -41.68 -6.88 -27.95
C SER A 694 -41.20 -5.50 -27.49
N ASN A 695 -41.10 -4.52 -28.41
CA ASN A 695 -40.46 -3.22 -28.18
C ASN A 695 -39.01 -3.36 -27.68
N MET A 696 -38.30 -4.40 -28.10
CA MET A 696 -36.90 -4.61 -27.76
C MET A 696 -36.01 -4.35 -28.98
N CYS A 697 -34.86 -3.73 -28.73
CA CYS A 697 -33.78 -3.66 -29.71
C CYS A 697 -32.69 -4.63 -29.26
N HIS A 698 -32.43 -5.63 -30.10
CA HIS A 698 -31.29 -6.52 -29.98
C HIS A 698 -30.11 -5.89 -30.71
N ILE A 699 -28.95 -5.81 -30.06
CA ILE A 699 -27.73 -5.26 -30.63
C ILE A 699 -26.68 -6.35 -30.57
N ASP A 700 -26.14 -6.71 -31.73
CA ASP A 700 -25.10 -7.72 -31.83
C ASP A 700 -23.76 -7.00 -31.96
N LEU A 701 -22.90 -7.19 -30.96
CA LEU A 701 -21.52 -6.71 -30.97
C LEU A 701 -20.60 -7.86 -31.37
N VAL A 702 -19.98 -7.75 -32.53
CA VAL A 702 -19.03 -8.75 -33.04
C VAL A 702 -17.62 -8.33 -32.64
N PHE A 703 -16.91 -9.22 -31.93
CA PHE A 703 -15.52 -9.06 -31.53
C PHE A 703 -14.68 -10.20 -32.11
N ASN A 704 -14.00 -9.95 -33.24
CA ASN A 704 -13.18 -10.95 -33.92
C ASN A 704 -13.88 -12.33 -34.09
N GLY A 705 -15.14 -12.30 -34.54
CA GLY A 705 -15.97 -13.49 -34.77
C GLY A 705 -16.78 -13.97 -33.56
N ASN A 706 -16.52 -13.48 -32.35
CA ASN A 706 -17.39 -13.73 -31.18
C ASN A 706 -18.52 -12.71 -31.13
N VAL A 707 -19.77 -13.16 -31.10
CA VAL A 707 -20.93 -12.28 -30.99
C VAL A 707 -21.36 -12.15 -29.53
N LYS A 708 -21.49 -10.91 -29.05
CA LYS A 708 -22.08 -10.58 -27.75
C LYS A 708 -23.36 -9.79 -27.98
N ASN A 709 -24.46 -10.30 -27.44
CA ASN A 709 -25.77 -9.70 -27.61
C ASN A 709 -26.06 -8.74 -26.45
N LEU A 710 -26.58 -7.56 -26.78
CA LEU A 710 -27.14 -6.60 -25.84
C LEU A 710 -28.62 -6.43 -26.14
N GLU A 711 -29.43 -6.34 -25.10
CA GLU A 711 -30.87 -6.11 -25.22
C GLU A 711 -31.23 -4.80 -24.53
N VAL A 712 -31.90 -3.91 -25.26
CA VAL A 712 -32.38 -2.63 -24.72
C VAL A 712 -33.86 -2.44 -25.03
N MET A 713 -34.61 -1.96 -24.03
CA MET A 713 -36.04 -1.67 -24.19
C MET A 713 -36.21 -0.33 -24.91
N ILE A 714 -37.06 -0.30 -25.94
CA ILE A 714 -37.30 0.89 -26.76
C ILE A 714 -38.34 1.78 -26.07
N THR A 715 -37.99 3.05 -25.87
CA THR A 715 -38.94 4.06 -25.39
C THR A 715 -39.74 4.60 -26.58
N LYS A 716 -41.05 4.34 -26.62
CA LYS A 716 -41.93 4.96 -27.62
C LYS A 716 -42.02 6.46 -27.35
N GLY A 717 -41.66 7.26 -28.35
CA GLY A 717 -41.76 8.71 -28.25
C GLY A 717 -43.21 9.12 -27.95
N THR A 718 -43.42 9.87 -26.87
CA THR A 718 -44.65 10.65 -26.70
C THR A 718 -44.71 11.66 -27.84
N THR A 719 -45.56 11.39 -28.82
CA THR A 719 -45.97 12.39 -29.81
C THR A 719 -46.51 13.60 -29.03
N PRO A 720 -46.05 14.83 -29.30
CA PRO A 720 -46.73 16.00 -28.75
C PRO A 720 -48.15 15.96 -29.31
N VAL A 721 -49.14 15.94 -28.42
CA VAL A 721 -50.55 16.10 -28.78
C VAL A 721 -50.65 17.43 -29.51
N LYS A 722 -50.84 17.39 -30.83
CA LYS A 722 -51.30 18.53 -31.61
C LYS A 722 -52.80 18.64 -31.38
N GLY A 723 -53.23 19.77 -30.83
CA GLY A 723 -54.64 20.17 -30.76
C GLY A 723 -55.17 20.15 -29.34
#